data_AF-A0A0W0FW57-F1
#
_entry.id   AF-A0A0W0FW57-F1
#
_cell.length_a   1.000
_cell.length_b   1.000
_cell.length_c   1.000
_cell.angle_alpha   90.00
_cell.angle_beta   90.00
_cell.angle_gamma   90.00
#
_symmetry.space_group_name_H-M   'P 1'
#
loop_
_entity.id
_entity.type
_entity.pdbx_description
1 polymer ?
#
loop_
_entity_poly.entity_id
_entity_poly.type
_entity_poly.pdbx_seq_one_letter_code
_entity_poly.pdbx_strand_id
1 'polypeptide(L)'
;MNLTLKPDDITNGSFITTSGGTLYTLTTPKAKIFRTPATTIKKGEEGEIVAVLELHDFHPEIWRIRGKDMVPGKAAGRIDFRARRFTRSDGRVYTWRKRALLDDSDALVAKFEESDSGAFTGTKNPATLSIKDIRLGMVDEVVATFVSAEQRFREWDEANQKTQFSAKVPGSSEISIALGLTSPSRALDNGVGRTPAMGWNSYNAFSCGATETQYQVQARALVDLGLKDLGYQYLNLDCGWQGTSRNASGGFTWNTERFPSGIPALASFVHDLGLKFGVYSDDGYYSCDDQGGNAHWQGSLDHEEQDAASFAEWGADYLKYDNCFAVSKTDFVNYDPPFELKPRYTKMRDALAATGRPILYSACNWGVQDPARTWPGPTVANSWRMSNDIGPPATWASVFRILNQVVPITGFAEPGGFNDLDMLYVGNSGLTPAEQQTHFAFWAAAKSPLLIGIDLTKAGSSALNILKNERVIAINQDSLGKSISFKRRYINDHDVWAGPLSDGSAVVLVINLQTLSRTVALNLADVGFSSANAQDIITGHDLGMISNSYEATLEGHGSFMLKLTSGTPVPPPEFTFYDASSGDLSGGANTRSVNDTIVVGFVGNGGKITLNNVDGGSEGGTKLLALDYINAEFTMTNTACPNCREAILRVNGGEEARAQMPISGQSWDIAFRNYLVSVPGFRAGRTNTLEIYNPSAYTPDFVRIGVAV
;
A
#
# COMPACT_ATOMS: atom_id res chain seq x y z
N MET A 1 -21.10 -30.06 -37.11
CA MET A 1 -19.64 -30.00 -37.38
C MET A 1 -18.94 -30.98 -36.46
N ASN A 2 -18.03 -31.82 -36.97
CA ASN A 2 -17.27 -32.75 -36.15
C ASN A 2 -15.83 -32.26 -36.06
N LEU A 3 -15.37 -32.07 -34.83
CA LEU A 3 -14.04 -31.62 -34.50
C LEU A 3 -13.31 -32.73 -33.76
N THR A 4 -12.02 -32.86 -34.03
CA THR A 4 -11.15 -33.83 -33.39
C THR A 4 -10.09 -33.07 -32.61
N LEU A 5 -9.92 -33.38 -31.33
CA LEU A 5 -8.87 -32.80 -30.49
C LEU A 5 -7.62 -33.67 -30.58
N LYS A 6 -6.49 -33.08 -30.97
CA LYS A 6 -5.19 -33.80 -30.99
C LYS A 6 -4.80 -34.24 -29.54
N PRO A 7 -4.17 -35.42 -29.34
CA PRO A 7 -3.98 -36.01 -28.01
C PRO A 7 -3.15 -35.17 -27.01
N ASP A 8 -3.63 -35.22 -25.76
CA ASP A 8 -2.98 -34.95 -24.46
C ASP A 8 -2.36 -33.56 -24.18
N ASP A 9 -3.18 -32.51 -24.27
CA ASP A 9 -3.28 -31.48 -23.22
C ASP A 9 -4.45 -30.52 -23.52
N ILE A 10 -5.45 -30.43 -22.63
CA ILE A 10 -6.57 -29.44 -22.75
C ILE A 10 -6.05 -28.00 -22.68
N THR A 11 -4.81 -27.85 -22.24
CA THR A 11 -4.06 -26.61 -22.14
C THR A 11 -3.33 -26.27 -23.45
N ASN A 12 -2.79 -27.25 -24.19
CA ASN A 12 -2.06 -27.02 -25.43
C ASN A 12 -2.47 -28.03 -26.49
N GLY A 13 -3.30 -27.59 -27.44
CA GLY A 13 -3.89 -28.51 -28.41
C GLY A 13 -4.53 -27.80 -29.59
N SER A 14 -5.17 -28.58 -30.47
CA SER A 14 -5.92 -28.02 -31.59
C SER A 14 -7.14 -28.86 -31.89
N PHE A 15 -8.26 -28.18 -32.15
CA PHE A 15 -9.44 -28.79 -32.73
C PHE A 15 -9.30 -28.73 -34.25
N ILE A 16 -9.21 -29.91 -34.88
CA ILE A 16 -9.14 -30.06 -36.33
C ILE A 16 -10.47 -30.57 -36.87
N THR A 17 -10.80 -30.22 -38.11
CA THR A 17 -11.93 -30.86 -38.81
C THR A 17 -11.60 -32.32 -39.10
N THR A 18 -12.61 -33.14 -39.36
CA THR A 18 -12.42 -34.53 -39.82
C THR A 18 -11.66 -34.62 -41.15
N SER A 19 -11.58 -33.53 -41.92
CA SER A 19 -10.76 -33.41 -43.14
C SER A 19 -9.31 -32.98 -42.88
N GLY A 20 -8.91 -32.79 -41.62
CA GLY A 20 -7.53 -32.51 -41.21
C GLY A 20 -7.15 -31.03 -41.07
N GLY A 21 -8.06 -30.10 -41.34
CA GLY A 21 -7.80 -28.66 -41.21
C GLY A 21 -7.91 -28.17 -39.76
N THR A 22 -6.90 -27.46 -39.26
CA THR A 22 -6.95 -26.83 -37.93
C THR A 22 -7.98 -25.71 -37.90
N LEU A 23 -9.01 -25.84 -37.06
CA LEU A 23 -10.03 -24.81 -36.90
C LEU A 23 -9.81 -23.94 -35.66
N TYR A 24 -9.37 -24.55 -34.55
CA TYR A 24 -9.01 -23.82 -33.35
C TYR A 24 -7.69 -24.30 -32.76
N THR A 25 -6.91 -23.37 -32.25
CA THR A 25 -5.69 -23.64 -31.50
C THR A 25 -5.87 -23.17 -30.05
N LEU A 26 -5.44 -24.01 -29.12
CA LEU A 26 -5.44 -23.75 -27.68
C LEU A 26 -4.00 -23.48 -27.29
N THR A 27 -3.75 -22.32 -26.69
CA THR A 27 -2.43 -21.98 -26.15
C THR A 27 -2.59 -21.63 -24.69
N THR A 28 -1.98 -22.46 -23.85
CA THR A 28 -1.79 -22.17 -22.43
C THR A 28 -0.31 -21.92 -22.22
N PRO A 29 0.08 -20.71 -21.80
CA PRO A 29 1.47 -20.41 -21.49
C PRO A 29 2.02 -21.44 -20.49
N LYS A 30 3.13 -22.11 -20.82
CA LYS A 30 3.84 -22.91 -19.82
C LYS A 30 4.29 -21.99 -18.70
N ALA A 31 3.99 -22.41 -17.46
CA ALA A 31 4.11 -21.61 -16.24
C ALA A 31 5.30 -20.64 -16.25
N LYS A 32 4.96 -19.35 -16.39
CA LYS A 32 5.70 -18.26 -15.77
C LYS A 32 4.77 -17.69 -14.72
N ILE A 33 5.11 -17.96 -13.46
CA ILE A 33 5.10 -17.01 -12.34
C ILE A 33 4.18 -15.79 -12.64
N PHE A 34 2.90 -15.95 -12.24
CA PHE A 34 1.89 -14.90 -11.98
C PHE A 34 1.06 -14.32 -13.11
N ARG A 35 0.39 -15.21 -13.83
CA ARG A 35 -1.06 -15.07 -14.00
C ARG A 35 -1.68 -16.44 -13.80
N THR A 36 -2.93 -16.50 -13.35
CA THR A 36 -3.73 -17.69 -13.60
C THR A 36 -3.63 -17.98 -15.10
N PRO A 37 -3.17 -19.17 -15.51
CA PRO A 37 -2.77 -19.40 -16.90
C PRO A 37 -3.97 -19.15 -17.82
N ALA A 38 -3.92 -18.03 -18.55
CA ALA A 38 -4.98 -17.65 -19.45
C ALA A 38 -4.93 -18.57 -20.66
N THR A 39 -5.93 -19.43 -20.83
CA THR A 39 -6.00 -20.30 -22.02
C THR A 39 -6.61 -19.50 -23.15
N THR A 40 -5.79 -19.19 -24.17
CA THR A 40 -6.25 -18.47 -25.34
C THR A 40 -6.73 -19.47 -26.39
N ILE A 41 -7.93 -19.25 -26.91
CA ILE A 41 -8.53 -20.02 -28.01
C ILE A 41 -8.50 -19.13 -29.23
N LYS A 42 -7.71 -19.50 -30.24
CA LYS A 42 -7.61 -18.79 -31.51
C LYS A 42 -8.28 -19.59 -32.61
N LYS A 43 -8.92 -18.91 -33.56
CA LYS A 43 -9.53 -19.52 -34.74
C LYS A 43 -8.55 -19.48 -35.91
N GLY A 44 -8.21 -20.66 -36.46
CA GLY A 44 -7.09 -20.84 -37.39
C GLY A 44 -5.72 -20.91 -36.70
N GLU A 45 -4.64 -21.03 -37.47
CA GLU A 45 -3.28 -21.24 -36.92
C GLU A 45 -2.67 -19.98 -36.26
N GLU A 46 -3.01 -18.77 -36.72
CA GLU A 46 -2.57 -17.50 -36.11
C GLU A 46 -3.69 -16.45 -35.95
N GLY A 47 -4.96 -16.85 -36.16
CA GLY A 47 -6.09 -15.92 -36.32
C GLY A 47 -6.72 -15.36 -35.04
N GLU A 48 -7.91 -14.78 -35.21
CA GLU A 48 -8.72 -14.06 -34.21
C GLU A 48 -8.80 -14.81 -32.87
N ILE A 49 -8.53 -14.10 -31.77
CA ILE A 49 -8.74 -14.60 -30.41
C ILE A 49 -10.25 -14.68 -30.17
N VAL A 50 -10.77 -15.89 -30.20
CA VAL A 50 -12.21 -16.13 -30.00
C VAL A 50 -12.55 -16.35 -28.54
N ALA A 51 -11.61 -16.71 -27.68
CA ALA A 51 -11.82 -16.66 -26.24
C ALA A 51 -10.49 -16.55 -25.51
N VAL A 52 -10.49 -15.85 -24.39
CA VAL A 52 -9.47 -15.97 -23.36
C VAL A 52 -10.17 -16.51 -22.13
N LEU A 53 -9.72 -17.65 -21.64
CA LEU A 53 -10.21 -18.25 -20.41
C LEU A 53 -9.31 -17.78 -19.29
N GLU A 54 -9.82 -16.87 -18.46
CA GLU A 54 -9.09 -16.30 -17.31
C GLU A 54 -9.87 -16.57 -16.04
N LEU A 55 -9.15 -16.83 -14.95
CA LEU A 55 -9.75 -16.82 -13.63
C LEU A 55 -10.14 -15.39 -13.28
N HIS A 56 -11.36 -15.20 -12.82
CA HIS A 56 -11.86 -13.89 -12.46
C HIS A 56 -11.04 -13.29 -11.31
N ASP A 57 -10.54 -12.06 -11.50
CA ASP A 57 -9.58 -11.37 -10.61
C ASP A 57 -10.05 -11.25 -9.14
N PHE A 58 -11.36 -11.30 -8.91
CA PHE A 58 -11.99 -11.16 -7.60
C PHE A 58 -12.75 -12.41 -7.11
N HIS A 59 -12.93 -13.43 -7.97
CA HIS A 59 -13.75 -14.60 -7.66
C HIS A 59 -13.09 -15.86 -8.22
N PRO A 60 -12.36 -16.62 -7.39
CA PRO A 60 -11.59 -17.77 -7.84
C PRO A 60 -12.46 -18.95 -8.30
N GLU A 61 -13.77 -18.81 -8.43
CA GLU A 61 -14.66 -19.85 -8.94
C GLU A 61 -15.31 -19.46 -10.27
N ILE A 62 -15.07 -18.24 -10.76
CA ILE A 62 -15.68 -17.70 -11.98
C ILE A 62 -14.62 -17.61 -13.08
N TRP A 63 -14.99 -18.01 -14.30
CA TRP A 63 -14.17 -17.83 -15.49
C TRP A 63 -14.78 -16.77 -16.39
N ARG A 64 -13.94 -15.93 -17.03
CA ARG A 64 -14.41 -15.06 -18.11
C ARG A 64 -14.25 -15.76 -19.46
N ILE A 65 -15.29 -15.69 -20.29
CA ILE A 65 -15.24 -16.07 -21.71
C ILE A 65 -15.71 -14.85 -22.52
N ARG A 66 -14.81 -14.28 -23.34
CA ARG A 66 -15.10 -13.04 -24.10
C ARG A 66 -15.63 -11.90 -23.22
N GLY A 67 -15.04 -11.73 -22.02
CA GLY A 67 -15.47 -10.70 -21.05
C GLY A 67 -16.80 -10.98 -20.36
N LYS A 68 -17.41 -12.16 -20.55
CA LYS A 68 -18.61 -12.59 -19.85
C LYS A 68 -18.27 -13.61 -18.79
N ASP A 69 -18.77 -13.39 -17.58
CA ASP A 69 -18.61 -14.32 -16.48
C ASP A 69 -19.38 -15.62 -16.75
N MET A 70 -18.72 -16.73 -16.43
CA MET A 70 -19.28 -18.06 -16.47
C MET A 70 -19.09 -18.70 -15.09
N VAL A 71 -20.23 -18.93 -14.43
CA VAL A 71 -20.28 -19.39 -13.05
C VAL A 71 -20.60 -20.87 -13.02
N PRO A 72 -19.84 -21.72 -12.32
CA PRO A 72 -20.16 -23.12 -12.14
C PRO A 72 -21.47 -23.28 -11.35
N GLY A 73 -22.22 -24.32 -11.67
CA GLY A 73 -23.54 -24.59 -11.11
C GLY A 73 -23.46 -24.86 -9.61
N LYS A 74 -24.52 -24.45 -8.88
CA LYS A 74 -24.68 -24.74 -7.46
C LYS A 74 -25.45 -26.04 -7.26
N ALA A 75 -24.93 -26.95 -6.43
CA ALA A 75 -25.67 -28.08 -5.88
C ALA A 75 -25.88 -27.86 -4.37
N ALA A 76 -27.13 -27.91 -3.90
CA ALA A 76 -27.48 -27.78 -2.48
C ALA A 76 -26.80 -26.60 -1.74
N GLY A 77 -26.72 -25.43 -2.39
CA GLY A 77 -26.13 -24.21 -1.82
C GLY A 77 -24.60 -24.10 -1.88
N ARG A 78 -23.90 -25.10 -2.43
CA ARG A 78 -22.45 -25.08 -2.67
C ARG A 78 -22.14 -25.14 -4.17
N ILE A 79 -21.03 -24.57 -4.61
CA ILE A 79 -20.59 -24.67 -6.00
C ILE A 79 -20.10 -26.10 -6.24
N ASP A 80 -20.64 -26.76 -7.27
CA ASP A 80 -20.38 -28.17 -7.56
C ASP A 80 -19.84 -28.35 -8.98
N PHE A 81 -18.51 -28.46 -9.07
CA PHE A 81 -17.80 -28.67 -10.32
C PHE A 81 -18.02 -30.08 -10.91
N ARG A 82 -18.45 -31.08 -10.11
CA ARG A 82 -18.76 -32.42 -10.62
C ARG A 82 -20.04 -32.44 -11.45
N ALA A 83 -20.95 -31.51 -11.20
CA ALA A 83 -22.17 -31.36 -11.98
C ALA A 83 -21.90 -30.85 -13.42
N ARG A 84 -20.68 -30.33 -13.70
CA ARG A 84 -20.25 -29.75 -14.99
C ARG A 84 -21.33 -28.87 -15.64
N ARG A 85 -22.02 -28.10 -14.78
CA ARG A 85 -23.08 -27.15 -15.13
C ARG A 85 -22.49 -25.75 -15.04
N PHE A 86 -22.79 -24.90 -16.00
CA PHE A 86 -22.27 -23.53 -16.05
C PHE A 86 -23.39 -22.57 -16.44
N THR A 87 -23.43 -21.42 -15.78
CA THR A 87 -24.37 -20.34 -16.07
C THR A 87 -23.60 -19.13 -16.56
N ARG A 88 -23.96 -18.63 -17.74
CA ARG A 88 -23.38 -17.41 -18.31
C ARG A 88 -24.01 -16.18 -17.67
N SER A 89 -23.28 -15.06 -17.68
CA SER A 89 -23.74 -13.77 -17.17
C SER A 89 -25.06 -13.24 -17.77
N ASP A 90 -25.48 -13.74 -18.95
CA ASP A 90 -26.78 -13.42 -19.56
C ASP A 90 -27.90 -14.42 -19.20
N GLY A 91 -27.65 -15.31 -18.24
CA GLY A 91 -28.64 -16.24 -17.69
C GLY A 91 -28.75 -17.59 -18.40
N ARG A 92 -28.04 -17.81 -19.53
CA ARG A 92 -28.05 -19.10 -20.22
C ARG A 92 -27.31 -20.17 -19.43
N VAL A 93 -27.89 -21.37 -19.39
CA VAL A 93 -27.34 -22.51 -18.65
C VAL A 93 -26.90 -23.60 -19.61
N TYR A 94 -25.67 -24.08 -19.42
CA TYR A 94 -25.11 -25.20 -20.15
C TYR A 94 -24.80 -26.33 -19.17
N THR A 95 -25.21 -27.55 -19.48
CA THR A 95 -24.96 -28.71 -18.61
C THR A 95 -24.31 -29.83 -19.38
N TRP A 96 -23.13 -30.28 -18.93
CA TRP A 96 -22.49 -31.48 -19.46
C TRP A 96 -22.97 -32.72 -18.70
N ARG A 97 -23.72 -33.60 -19.37
CA ARG A 97 -24.17 -34.89 -18.81
C ARG A 97 -23.64 -36.04 -19.65
N LYS A 98 -22.89 -36.98 -19.04
CA LYS A 98 -22.38 -38.20 -19.70
C LYS A 98 -21.75 -37.91 -21.08
N ARG A 99 -20.94 -36.84 -21.16
CA ARG A 99 -20.29 -36.34 -22.38
C ARG A 99 -21.20 -35.65 -23.42
N ALA A 100 -22.42 -35.24 -23.07
CA ALA A 100 -23.28 -34.42 -23.91
C ALA A 100 -23.47 -33.02 -23.30
N LEU A 101 -23.38 -31.97 -24.12
CA LEU A 101 -23.74 -30.61 -23.76
C LEU A 101 -25.21 -30.37 -24.06
N LEU A 102 -25.95 -30.02 -23.01
CA LEU A 102 -27.37 -29.68 -23.07
C LEU A 102 -27.56 -28.18 -22.77
N ASP A 103 -28.52 -27.55 -23.44
CA ASP A 103 -28.98 -26.21 -23.08
C ASP A 103 -29.99 -26.24 -21.92
N ASP A 104 -30.57 -25.08 -21.62
CA ASP A 104 -31.57 -24.87 -20.57
C ASP A 104 -32.89 -25.61 -20.81
N SER A 105 -33.15 -26.05 -22.04
CA SER A 105 -34.29 -26.90 -22.41
C SER A 105 -33.98 -28.40 -22.40
N ASP A 106 -32.80 -28.79 -21.91
CA ASP A 106 -32.25 -30.15 -21.98
C ASP A 106 -32.08 -30.66 -23.43
N ALA A 107 -32.04 -29.77 -24.43
CA ALA A 107 -31.81 -30.14 -25.83
C ALA A 107 -30.33 -30.37 -26.11
N LEU A 108 -30.01 -31.38 -26.93
CA LEU A 108 -28.63 -31.73 -27.30
C LEU A 108 -28.02 -30.64 -28.21
N VAL A 109 -27.01 -29.93 -27.69
CA VAL A 109 -26.24 -28.90 -28.40
C VAL A 109 -24.97 -29.50 -29.02
N ALA A 110 -24.23 -30.28 -28.23
CA ALA A 110 -23.01 -30.95 -28.67
C ALA A 110 -22.82 -32.29 -27.96
N LYS A 111 -22.10 -33.21 -28.60
CA LYS A 111 -21.75 -34.52 -28.06
C LYS A 111 -20.25 -34.72 -28.13
N PHE A 112 -19.64 -35.03 -27.00
CA PHE A 112 -18.25 -35.37 -26.86
C PHE A 112 -18.11 -36.89 -26.74
N GLU A 113 -17.22 -37.47 -27.53
CA GLU A 113 -16.92 -38.90 -27.52
C GLU A 113 -15.42 -39.05 -27.33
N GLU A 114 -15.02 -39.44 -26.12
CA GLU A 114 -13.69 -40.00 -25.92
C GLU A 114 -13.71 -41.40 -26.52
N SER A 115 -12.85 -41.66 -27.49
CA SER A 115 -12.57 -43.02 -27.90
C SER A 115 -11.83 -43.71 -26.76
N ASP A 116 -12.42 -44.77 -26.19
CA ASP A 116 -11.80 -45.57 -25.14
C ASP A 116 -10.36 -45.92 -25.53
N SER A 117 -9.42 -45.70 -24.61
CA SER A 117 -8.08 -46.22 -24.74
C SER A 117 -8.18 -47.74 -24.80
N GLY A 118 -7.98 -48.33 -25.98
CA GLY A 118 -7.87 -49.78 -26.12
C GLY A 118 -6.82 -50.27 -25.12
N ALA A 119 -7.23 -51.13 -24.20
CA ALA A 119 -6.47 -51.49 -23.00
C ALA A 119 -5.08 -52.12 -23.25
N PHE A 120 -4.62 -52.26 -24.50
CA PHE A 120 -3.39 -52.96 -24.84
C PHE A 120 -2.59 -52.41 -26.05
N THR A 121 -2.89 -51.24 -26.61
CA THR A 121 -2.15 -50.73 -27.80
C THR A 121 -1.41 -49.39 -27.64
N GLY A 122 -1.56 -48.69 -26.51
CA GLY A 122 -0.82 -47.45 -26.22
C GLY A 122 -1.10 -46.25 -27.15
N THR A 123 -1.85 -46.45 -28.24
CA THR A 123 -2.30 -45.40 -29.16
C THR A 123 -3.66 -44.86 -28.71
N LYS A 124 -3.68 -43.63 -28.19
CA LYS A 124 -4.91 -42.88 -27.92
C LYS A 124 -5.50 -42.41 -29.25
N ASN A 125 -6.68 -42.88 -29.59
CA ASN A 125 -7.48 -42.27 -30.65
C ASN A 125 -7.91 -40.86 -30.20
N PRO A 126 -8.00 -39.90 -31.14
CA PRO A 126 -8.27 -38.51 -30.77
C PRO A 126 -9.76 -38.30 -30.45
N ALA A 127 -10.05 -37.56 -29.37
CA ALA A 127 -11.41 -37.32 -28.92
C ALA A 127 -12.20 -36.47 -29.93
N THR A 128 -13.49 -36.78 -30.11
CA THR A 128 -14.33 -36.11 -31.11
C THR A 128 -15.46 -35.31 -30.46
N LEU A 129 -15.63 -34.05 -30.85
CA LEU A 129 -16.74 -33.17 -30.48
C LEU A 129 -17.65 -32.95 -31.70
N SER A 130 -18.89 -33.42 -31.61
CA SER A 130 -19.92 -33.28 -32.63
C SER A 130 -20.93 -32.19 -32.24
N ILE A 131 -21.05 -31.12 -33.03
CA ILE A 131 -21.91 -29.96 -32.75
C ILE A 131 -23.09 -29.91 -33.74
N LYS A 132 -24.32 -29.76 -33.21
CA LYS A 132 -25.57 -29.88 -33.96
C LYS A 132 -25.99 -28.61 -34.71
N ASP A 133 -25.82 -27.42 -34.12
CA ASP A 133 -26.08 -26.13 -34.78
C ASP A 133 -24.74 -25.45 -35.14
N ILE A 134 -24.58 -25.04 -36.40
CA ILE A 134 -23.27 -24.73 -37.02
C ILE A 134 -23.09 -23.22 -37.20
N ARG A 135 -23.85 -22.38 -36.48
CA ARG A 135 -23.59 -20.93 -36.46
C ARG A 135 -22.22 -20.65 -35.85
N LEU A 136 -21.38 -19.90 -36.57
CA LEU A 136 -19.97 -19.65 -36.20
C LEU A 136 -19.80 -19.17 -34.75
N GLY A 137 -20.60 -18.18 -34.32
CA GLY A 137 -20.51 -17.67 -32.95
C GLY A 137 -20.90 -18.69 -31.88
N MET A 138 -21.80 -19.62 -32.21
CA MET A 138 -22.22 -20.68 -31.28
C MET A 138 -21.19 -21.81 -31.20
N VAL A 139 -20.52 -22.14 -32.32
CA VAL A 139 -19.42 -23.11 -32.34
C VAL A 139 -18.28 -22.64 -31.43
N ASP A 140 -17.89 -21.37 -31.53
CA ASP A 140 -16.84 -20.78 -30.68
C ASP A 140 -17.23 -20.86 -29.19
N GLU A 141 -18.47 -20.51 -28.84
CA GLU A 141 -18.97 -20.53 -27.47
C GLU A 141 -19.02 -21.96 -26.90
N VAL A 142 -19.42 -22.95 -27.69
CA VAL A 142 -19.45 -24.36 -27.29
C VAL A 142 -18.03 -24.88 -27.02
N VAL A 143 -17.06 -24.56 -27.88
CA VAL A 143 -15.66 -24.95 -27.71
C VAL A 143 -15.05 -24.28 -26.46
N ALA A 144 -15.29 -22.98 -26.25
CA ALA A 144 -14.79 -22.28 -25.06
C ALA A 144 -15.40 -22.81 -23.76
N THR A 145 -16.70 -23.10 -23.75
CA THR A 145 -17.41 -23.67 -22.59
C THR A 145 -16.87 -25.06 -22.25
N PHE A 146 -16.58 -25.90 -23.25
CA PHE A 146 -15.99 -27.22 -23.05
C PHE A 146 -14.62 -27.14 -22.37
N VAL A 147 -13.71 -26.30 -22.88
CA VAL A 147 -12.34 -26.17 -22.36
C VAL A 147 -12.37 -25.65 -20.90
N SER A 148 -13.19 -24.65 -20.61
CA SER A 148 -13.35 -24.12 -19.24
C SER A 148 -13.88 -25.18 -18.26
N ALA A 149 -14.87 -25.97 -18.65
CA ALA A 149 -15.44 -27.03 -17.82
C ALA A 149 -14.41 -28.12 -17.46
N GLU A 150 -13.61 -28.56 -18.44
CA GLU A 150 -12.63 -29.62 -18.22
C GLU A 150 -11.41 -29.15 -17.40
N GLN A 151 -10.94 -27.92 -17.62
CA GLN A 151 -9.86 -27.34 -16.80
C GLN A 151 -10.27 -27.30 -15.33
N ARG A 152 -11.48 -26.82 -15.04
CA ARG A 152 -11.92 -26.67 -13.65
C ARG A 152 -12.21 -27.99 -12.95
N PHE A 153 -12.67 -28.99 -13.68
CA PHE A 153 -12.80 -30.34 -13.15
C PHE A 153 -11.44 -30.92 -12.70
N ARG A 154 -10.38 -30.72 -13.50
CA ARG A 154 -9.03 -31.22 -13.18
C ARG A 154 -8.41 -30.51 -11.97
N GLU A 155 -8.48 -29.19 -11.92
CA GLU A 155 -7.98 -28.40 -10.79
C GLU A 155 -8.70 -28.74 -9.49
N TRP A 156 -10.02 -28.95 -9.55
CA TRP A 156 -10.81 -29.40 -8.41
C TRP A 156 -10.37 -30.79 -7.92
N ASP A 157 -10.13 -31.75 -8.82
CA ASP A 157 -9.71 -33.10 -8.44
C ASP A 157 -8.31 -33.09 -7.80
N GLU A 158 -7.37 -32.31 -8.35
CA GLU A 158 -6.02 -32.12 -7.80
C GLU A 158 -6.02 -31.46 -6.40
N ALA A 159 -6.85 -30.43 -6.19
CA ALA A 159 -6.95 -29.74 -4.90
C ALA A 159 -7.54 -30.63 -3.79
N ASN A 160 -8.52 -31.48 -4.13
CA ASN A 160 -9.18 -32.36 -3.17
C ASN A 160 -8.37 -33.63 -2.84
N GLN A 161 -7.42 -34.02 -3.68
CA GLN A 161 -6.46 -35.08 -3.34
C GLN A 161 -5.40 -34.62 -2.31
N LYS A 162 -5.10 -33.32 -2.24
CA LYS A 162 -4.11 -32.74 -1.30
C LYS A 162 -4.63 -32.50 0.13
N THR A 163 -5.95 -32.39 0.31
CA THR A 163 -6.57 -32.00 1.59
C THR A 163 -6.86 -33.15 2.57
N GLN A 164 -6.63 -34.41 2.18
CA GLN A 164 -6.91 -35.58 3.04
C GLN A 164 -5.82 -35.92 4.09
N PHE A 165 -4.68 -35.20 4.15
CA PHE A 165 -3.50 -35.63 4.93
C PHE A 165 -3.13 -34.82 6.20
N SER A 166 -3.94 -33.89 6.71
CA SER A 166 -3.57 -33.18 7.95
C SER A 166 -4.77 -32.77 8.81
N ALA A 167 -5.07 -33.56 9.85
CA ALA A 167 -5.80 -33.11 11.04
C ALA A 167 -5.60 -34.07 12.22
N LYS A 168 -4.84 -33.64 13.24
CA LYS A 168 -4.96 -34.11 14.64
C LYS A 168 -4.58 -32.97 15.59
N VAL A 169 -5.51 -32.59 16.46
CA VAL A 169 -5.31 -31.69 17.61
C VAL A 169 -5.97 -32.36 18.82
N PRO A 170 -5.38 -32.27 20.02
CA PRO A 170 -6.17 -32.30 21.24
C PRO A 170 -5.94 -31.06 22.12
N GLY A 171 -7.01 -30.63 22.78
CA GLY A 171 -7.13 -29.38 23.53
C GLY A 171 -6.60 -29.39 24.96
N SER A 172 -6.70 -28.24 25.63
CA SER A 172 -7.37 -28.10 26.94
C SER A 172 -7.46 -26.61 27.33
N SER A 173 -8.57 -26.24 27.95
CA SER A 173 -8.99 -24.90 28.36
C SER A 173 -8.56 -24.61 29.81
N GLU A 174 -8.23 -23.34 30.13
CA GLU A 174 -8.53 -22.72 31.43
C GLU A 174 -8.68 -21.19 31.31
N ILE A 175 -9.56 -20.63 32.15
CA ILE A 175 -9.96 -19.23 32.25
C ILE A 175 -9.02 -18.52 33.23
N SER A 176 -8.57 -17.29 32.91
CA SER A 176 -7.91 -16.39 33.88
C SER A 176 -8.23 -14.92 33.63
N ILE A 177 -8.50 -14.23 34.74
CA ILE A 177 -8.79 -12.80 34.87
C ILE A 177 -7.50 -12.01 34.58
N ALA A 178 -7.51 -11.10 33.60
CA ALA A 178 -6.35 -10.28 33.25
C ALA A 178 -6.43 -8.88 33.86
N LEU A 179 -5.56 -8.61 34.84
CA LEU A 179 -4.98 -7.28 35.03
C LEU A 179 -4.29 -6.86 33.73
N GLY A 180 -4.35 -5.57 33.40
CA GLY A 180 -3.81 -4.98 32.17
C GLY A 180 -2.40 -5.49 31.83
N LEU A 181 -2.35 -6.43 30.90
CA LEU A 181 -1.13 -6.84 30.21
C LEU A 181 -0.74 -5.69 29.28
N THR A 182 0.40 -5.07 29.55
CA THR A 182 1.13 -4.35 28.50
C THR A 182 1.32 -5.32 27.35
N SER A 183 0.70 -5.04 26.20
CA SER A 183 0.93 -5.80 24.97
C SER A 183 2.44 -5.96 24.75
N PRO A 184 2.94 -7.13 24.34
CA PRO A 184 4.34 -7.29 23.99
C PRO A 184 4.73 -6.24 22.95
N SER A 185 5.91 -5.62 23.13
CA SER A 185 6.48 -4.63 22.20
C SER A 185 6.37 -5.16 20.78
N ARG A 186 5.75 -4.39 19.89
CA ARG A 186 5.53 -4.82 18.51
C ARG A 186 6.79 -4.55 17.68
N ALA A 187 7.83 -3.91 18.22
CA ALA A 187 9.00 -3.41 17.50
C ALA A 187 10.27 -4.27 17.58
N LEU A 188 11.23 -3.98 16.70
CA LEU A 188 12.50 -4.68 16.63
C LEU A 188 13.37 -4.23 17.80
N ASP A 189 13.68 -5.19 18.67
CA ASP A 189 14.54 -4.97 19.82
C ASP A 189 15.97 -5.45 19.57
N ASN A 190 16.68 -4.74 18.70
CA ASN A 190 18.10 -4.99 18.36
C ASN A 190 19.06 -3.98 19.03
N GLY A 191 18.59 -3.25 20.06
CA GLY A 191 19.39 -2.26 20.79
C GLY A 191 19.59 -0.91 20.08
N VAL A 192 19.05 -0.73 18.87
CA VAL A 192 19.08 0.54 18.12
C VAL A 192 17.66 1.00 17.75
N GLY A 193 17.53 2.16 17.10
CA GLY A 193 16.22 2.66 16.64
C GLY A 193 15.23 2.98 17.77
N ARG A 194 15.70 3.36 18.96
CA ARG A 194 14.81 3.78 20.07
C ARG A 194 14.12 5.12 19.79
N THR A 195 14.77 5.97 19.02
CA THR A 195 14.22 7.16 18.39
C THR A 195 14.48 7.08 16.88
N PRO A 196 13.77 7.85 16.05
CA PRO A 196 13.99 7.85 14.61
C PRO A 196 15.43 8.23 14.25
N ALA A 197 15.99 7.61 13.20
CA ALA A 197 17.35 7.90 12.77
C ALA A 197 17.46 9.36 12.26
N MET A 198 18.57 10.03 12.59
CA MET A 198 18.89 11.37 12.07
C MET A 198 20.25 11.36 11.41
N GLY A 199 20.37 11.91 10.21
CA GLY A 199 21.62 11.88 9.46
C GLY A 199 21.52 12.51 8.08
N TRP A 200 22.33 12.02 7.16
CA TRP A 200 22.40 12.45 5.77
C TRP A 200 22.46 11.23 4.84
N ASN A 201 21.81 11.33 3.68
CA ASN A 201 21.84 10.33 2.62
C ASN A 201 22.08 11.02 1.26
N SER A 202 22.89 10.39 0.40
CA SER A 202 23.35 10.97 -0.86
C SER A 202 22.32 11.06 -1.98
N TYR A 203 21.29 10.21 -1.98
CA TYR A 203 20.45 9.96 -3.16
C TYR A 203 19.79 11.23 -3.71
N ASN A 204 19.17 12.02 -2.85
CA ASN A 204 18.44 13.22 -3.28
C ASN A 204 19.35 14.31 -3.89
N ALA A 205 20.63 14.35 -3.51
CA ALA A 205 21.60 15.34 -3.98
C ALA A 205 22.41 14.85 -5.19
N PHE A 206 22.70 13.56 -5.26
CA PHE A 206 23.68 12.99 -6.18
C PHE A 206 23.18 11.76 -6.94
N SER A 207 21.91 11.36 -6.78
CA SER A 207 21.35 10.11 -7.29
C SER A 207 22.28 8.93 -6.94
N CYS A 208 22.53 8.03 -7.89
CA CYS A 208 23.50 6.95 -7.72
C CYS A 208 24.92 7.33 -8.15
N GLY A 209 25.23 8.63 -8.23
CA GLY A 209 26.50 9.17 -8.78
C GLY A 209 27.51 9.66 -7.75
N ALA A 210 27.25 9.48 -6.45
CA ALA A 210 28.12 9.98 -5.39
C ALA A 210 29.49 9.27 -5.38
N THR A 211 30.54 10.06 -5.13
CA THR A 211 31.95 9.62 -5.04
C THR A 211 32.46 9.66 -3.60
N GLU A 212 33.52 8.92 -3.30
CA GLU A 212 34.17 8.92 -1.98
C GLU A 212 34.48 10.34 -1.48
N THR A 213 35.03 11.19 -2.34
CA THR A 213 35.32 12.59 -2.01
C THR A 213 34.05 13.36 -1.62
N GLN A 214 32.94 13.16 -2.33
CA GLN A 214 31.68 13.80 -1.97
C GLN A 214 31.21 13.32 -0.59
N TYR A 215 31.24 12.02 -0.30
CA TYR A 215 30.89 11.52 1.04
C TYR A 215 31.78 12.12 2.14
N GLN A 216 33.09 12.20 1.93
CA GLN A 216 34.01 12.82 2.89
C GLN A 216 33.67 14.29 3.13
N VAL A 217 33.34 15.05 2.07
CA VAL A 217 32.93 16.45 2.16
C VAL A 217 31.62 16.60 2.93
N GLN A 218 30.61 15.76 2.65
CA GLN A 218 29.32 15.83 3.35
C GLN A 218 29.43 15.40 4.81
N ALA A 219 30.27 14.41 5.12
CA ALA A 219 30.57 14.00 6.50
C ALA A 219 31.22 15.13 7.31
N ARG A 220 32.21 15.83 6.73
CA ARG A 220 32.78 17.03 7.36
C ARG A 220 31.73 18.11 7.53
N ALA A 221 30.89 18.34 6.52
CA ALA A 221 29.83 19.35 6.60
C ALA A 221 28.82 19.08 7.72
N LEU A 222 28.47 17.82 8.01
CA LEU A 222 27.64 17.47 9.18
C LEU A 222 28.26 17.95 10.49
N VAL A 223 29.59 17.86 10.62
CA VAL A 223 30.33 18.32 11.80
C VAL A 223 30.49 19.83 11.80
N ASP A 224 31.02 20.40 10.72
CA ASP A 224 31.37 21.83 10.62
C ASP A 224 30.14 22.73 10.70
N LEU A 225 28.99 22.26 10.22
CA LEU A 225 27.71 22.95 10.36
C LEU A 225 27.06 22.70 11.73
N GLY A 226 27.65 21.91 12.63
CA GLY A 226 27.09 21.61 13.95
C GLY A 226 25.84 20.74 13.94
N LEU A 227 25.53 20.06 12.82
CA LEU A 227 24.38 19.17 12.71
C LEU A 227 24.60 17.88 13.53
N LYS A 228 25.84 17.39 13.59
CA LYS A 228 26.21 16.25 14.43
C LYS A 228 25.81 16.45 15.89
N ASP A 229 26.05 17.63 16.45
CA ASP A 229 25.77 17.93 17.86
C ASP A 229 24.26 18.04 18.15
N LEU A 230 23.44 18.21 17.11
CA LEU A 230 21.98 18.15 17.17
C LEU A 230 21.41 16.74 16.97
N GLY A 231 22.28 15.74 16.81
CA GLY A 231 21.89 14.33 16.69
C GLY A 231 21.92 13.76 15.27
N TYR A 232 22.22 14.57 14.23
CA TYR A 232 22.43 14.09 12.86
C TYR A 232 23.74 13.30 12.76
N GLN A 233 23.67 12.01 13.06
CA GLN A 233 24.83 11.17 13.31
C GLN A 233 25.11 10.16 12.20
N TYR A 234 24.13 9.82 11.36
CA TYR A 234 24.32 8.85 10.28
C TYR A 234 24.80 9.52 8.99
N LEU A 235 25.84 8.97 8.36
CA LEU A 235 26.20 9.24 6.96
C LEU A 235 25.95 7.96 6.15
N ASN A 236 24.88 7.95 5.37
CA ASN A 236 24.43 6.77 4.64
C ASN A 236 24.88 6.82 3.18
N LEU A 237 25.60 5.78 2.75
CA LEU A 237 25.71 5.45 1.33
C LEU A 237 24.33 5.13 0.76
N ASP A 238 24.11 5.52 -0.49
CA ASP A 238 22.97 5.05 -1.30
C ASP A 238 23.48 4.36 -2.59
N CYS A 239 22.59 4.02 -3.52
CA CYS A 239 22.92 3.29 -4.75
C CYS A 239 24.19 3.80 -5.48
N GLY A 240 24.88 2.88 -6.17
CA GLY A 240 26.01 3.21 -7.06
C GLY A 240 27.40 3.08 -6.44
N TRP A 241 27.50 2.61 -5.19
CA TRP A 241 28.78 2.22 -4.59
C TRP A 241 29.19 0.79 -4.94
N GLN A 242 28.22 -0.08 -5.22
CA GLN A 242 28.43 -1.50 -5.44
C GLN A 242 29.22 -1.75 -6.72
N GLY A 243 30.03 -2.81 -6.72
CA GLY A 243 30.59 -3.37 -7.94
C GLY A 243 29.56 -4.24 -8.68
N THR A 244 29.92 -4.64 -9.89
CA THR A 244 29.08 -5.50 -10.77
C THR A 244 29.39 -6.99 -10.61
N SER A 245 30.32 -7.34 -9.72
CA SER A 245 30.71 -8.73 -9.45
C SER A 245 30.93 -8.97 -7.95
N ARG A 246 30.94 -10.24 -7.54
CA ARG A 246 31.26 -10.65 -6.18
C ARG A 246 32.72 -11.07 -6.07
N ASN A 247 33.31 -10.93 -4.89
CA ASN A 247 34.66 -11.38 -4.61
C ASN A 247 34.72 -12.92 -4.48
N ALA A 248 35.93 -13.48 -4.32
CA ALA A 248 36.12 -14.93 -4.24
C ALA A 248 35.40 -15.62 -3.07
N SER A 249 35.09 -14.88 -2.01
CA SER A 249 34.32 -15.35 -0.84
C SER A 249 32.82 -15.18 -1.01
N GLY A 250 32.36 -14.68 -2.17
CA GLY A 250 30.96 -14.41 -2.46
C GLY A 250 30.42 -13.09 -1.90
N GLY A 251 31.25 -12.27 -1.24
CA GLY A 251 30.85 -10.95 -0.72
C GLY A 251 30.90 -9.86 -1.79
N PHE A 252 30.42 -8.67 -1.44
CA PHE A 252 30.42 -7.51 -2.31
C PHE A 252 31.83 -7.10 -2.78
N THR A 253 31.89 -6.60 -4.02
CA THR A 253 32.93 -5.66 -4.45
C THR A 253 32.34 -4.25 -4.50
N TRP A 254 33.18 -3.23 -4.68
CA TRP A 254 32.75 -1.83 -4.84
C TRP A 254 33.28 -1.24 -6.14
N ASN A 255 32.69 -0.12 -6.55
CA ASN A 255 33.18 0.66 -7.67
C ASN A 255 34.50 1.36 -7.29
N THR A 256 35.64 0.81 -7.72
CA THR A 256 36.98 1.34 -7.40
C THR A 256 37.31 2.67 -8.05
N GLU A 257 36.58 3.08 -9.09
CA GLU A 257 36.76 4.42 -9.68
C GLU A 257 36.11 5.50 -8.81
N ARG A 258 34.95 5.21 -8.24
CA ARG A 258 34.22 6.12 -7.34
C ARG A 258 34.73 6.07 -5.90
N PHE A 259 35.22 4.91 -5.47
CA PHE A 259 35.72 4.63 -4.12
C PHE A 259 37.13 4.01 -4.19
N PRO A 260 38.14 4.78 -4.63
CA PRO A 260 39.51 4.29 -4.78
C PRO A 260 40.14 3.78 -3.49
N SER A 261 39.77 4.31 -2.32
CA SER A 261 40.27 3.81 -1.03
C SER A 261 39.45 2.63 -0.49
N GLY A 262 38.29 2.37 -1.10
CA GLY A 262 37.34 1.33 -0.70
C GLY A 262 36.38 1.75 0.43
N ILE A 263 35.30 0.99 0.55
CA ILE A 263 34.22 1.24 1.52
C ILE A 263 34.71 1.16 2.98
N PRO A 264 35.58 0.21 3.39
CA PRO A 264 36.10 0.18 4.76
C PRO A 264 36.87 1.44 5.16
N ALA A 265 37.64 2.02 4.23
CA ALA A 265 38.39 3.24 4.50
C ALA A 265 37.46 4.44 4.68
N LEU A 266 36.38 4.52 3.88
CA LEU A 266 35.35 5.53 4.06
C LEU A 266 34.61 5.37 5.39
N ALA A 267 34.27 4.14 5.79
CA ALA A 267 33.64 3.88 7.08
C ALA A 267 34.53 4.34 8.25
N SER A 268 35.83 4.00 8.22
CA SER A 268 36.81 4.48 9.22
C SER A 268 36.87 6.00 9.26
N PHE A 269 36.90 6.67 8.10
CA PHE A 269 36.90 8.13 8.03
C PHE A 269 35.66 8.75 8.68
N VAL A 270 34.48 8.15 8.48
CA VAL A 270 33.22 8.61 9.08
C VAL A 270 33.23 8.41 10.59
N HIS A 271 33.73 7.28 11.08
CA HIS A 271 33.87 7.01 12.51
C HIS A 271 34.89 7.94 13.19
N ASP A 272 35.99 8.30 12.51
CA ASP A 272 36.99 9.26 13.02
C ASP A 272 36.41 10.66 13.24
N LEU A 273 35.32 11.01 12.53
CA LEU A 273 34.54 12.23 12.76
C LEU A 273 33.51 12.11 13.89
N GLY A 274 33.40 10.93 14.51
CA GLY A 274 32.38 10.60 15.52
C GLY A 274 30.98 10.48 14.94
N LEU A 275 30.85 10.20 13.64
CA LEU A 275 29.60 9.88 12.96
C LEU A 275 29.44 8.36 12.89
N LYS A 276 28.26 7.91 12.47
CA LYS A 276 27.89 6.52 12.18
C LYS A 276 27.82 6.31 10.69
N PHE A 277 28.30 5.16 10.23
CA PHE A 277 28.39 4.85 8.80
C PHE A 277 27.22 3.95 8.36
N GLY A 278 26.53 4.32 7.29
CA GLY A 278 25.45 3.52 6.70
C GLY A 278 25.79 2.99 5.32
N VAL A 279 25.30 1.78 5.03
CA VAL A 279 25.43 1.09 3.74
C VAL A 279 24.06 0.87 3.11
N TYR A 280 24.05 0.66 1.79
CA TYR A 280 22.87 0.39 0.99
C TYR A 280 22.99 -0.95 0.26
N SER A 281 21.92 -1.75 0.27
CA SER A 281 21.78 -2.96 -0.54
C SER A 281 20.32 -3.16 -0.95
N ASP A 282 20.01 -4.31 -1.55
CA ASP A 282 18.74 -4.61 -2.20
C ASP A 282 18.32 -6.07 -1.93
N ASP A 283 17.02 -6.33 -1.81
CA ASP A 283 16.43 -7.66 -1.65
C ASP A 283 16.28 -8.43 -2.98
N GLY A 284 16.64 -7.81 -4.10
CA GLY A 284 16.69 -8.41 -5.41
C GLY A 284 18.08 -8.88 -5.86
N TYR A 285 18.12 -9.35 -7.11
CA TYR A 285 19.35 -9.85 -7.73
C TYR A 285 20.40 -8.75 -7.97
N TYR A 286 19.91 -7.54 -8.24
CA TYR A 286 20.71 -6.35 -8.48
C TYR A 286 20.13 -5.18 -7.68
N SER A 287 20.99 -4.24 -7.34
CA SER A 287 20.65 -2.97 -6.71
C SER A 287 19.85 -2.08 -7.66
N CYS A 288 19.03 -1.18 -7.10
CA CYS A 288 18.52 -0.04 -7.86
C CYS A 288 19.64 0.75 -8.55
N ASP A 289 19.37 1.31 -9.74
CA ASP A 289 20.31 2.14 -10.49
C ASP A 289 19.64 3.31 -11.23
N ASP A 290 20.44 4.32 -11.61
CA ASP A 290 20.01 5.49 -12.39
C ASP A 290 20.18 5.30 -13.92
N GLN A 291 20.49 4.08 -14.36
CA GLN A 291 20.72 3.68 -15.75
C GLN A 291 19.58 2.83 -16.31
N GLY A 292 18.40 2.86 -15.68
CA GLY A 292 17.22 2.11 -16.12
C GLY A 292 17.38 0.60 -16.03
N GLY A 293 18.13 0.13 -15.03
CA GLY A 293 18.38 -1.29 -14.78
C GLY A 293 19.57 -1.88 -15.53
N ASN A 294 20.39 -1.05 -16.18
CA ASN A 294 21.50 -1.52 -17.01
C ASN A 294 22.85 -1.60 -16.26
N ALA A 295 22.94 -1.07 -15.04
CA ALA A 295 24.20 -1.05 -14.31
C ALA A 295 24.56 -2.44 -13.76
N HIS A 296 23.54 -3.25 -13.41
CA HIS A 296 23.68 -4.57 -12.80
C HIS A 296 24.62 -4.58 -11.58
N TRP A 297 24.56 -3.52 -10.79
CA TRP A 297 25.18 -3.46 -9.47
C TRP A 297 24.62 -4.57 -8.59
N GLN A 298 25.47 -5.26 -7.83
CA GLN A 298 25.04 -6.44 -7.08
C GLN A 298 23.95 -6.10 -6.04
N GLY A 299 22.93 -6.96 -5.92
CA GLY A 299 21.96 -6.98 -4.82
C GLY A 299 22.22 -8.19 -3.92
N SER A 300 21.55 -8.28 -2.77
CA SER A 300 21.86 -9.29 -1.74
C SER A 300 21.03 -10.55 -1.78
N LEU A 301 20.11 -10.71 -2.74
CA LEU A 301 19.29 -11.93 -2.82
C LEU A 301 20.18 -13.18 -2.90
N ASP A 302 19.91 -14.14 -2.02
CA ASP A 302 20.67 -15.40 -1.84
C ASP A 302 22.10 -15.25 -1.28
N HIS A 303 22.50 -14.04 -0.89
CA HIS A 303 23.82 -13.72 -0.32
C HIS A 303 23.72 -12.93 1.01
N GLU A 304 22.55 -12.91 1.64
CA GLU A 304 22.23 -12.01 2.75
C GLU A 304 23.16 -12.24 3.96
N GLU A 305 23.52 -13.50 4.25
CA GLU A 305 24.45 -13.84 5.35
C GLU A 305 25.87 -13.33 5.09
N GLN A 306 26.40 -13.54 3.88
CA GLN A 306 27.75 -13.09 3.51
C GLN A 306 27.83 -11.55 3.44
N ASP A 307 26.77 -10.94 2.91
CA ASP A 307 26.69 -9.49 2.76
C ASP A 307 26.55 -8.80 4.12
N ALA A 308 25.69 -9.31 5.02
CA ALA A 308 25.58 -8.82 6.39
C ALA A 308 26.92 -8.91 7.14
N ALA A 309 27.64 -10.03 7.01
CA ALA A 309 28.97 -10.19 7.60
C ALA A 309 29.97 -9.15 7.04
N SER A 310 29.95 -8.92 5.72
CA SER A 310 30.81 -7.90 5.09
C SER A 310 30.49 -6.49 5.62
N PHE A 311 29.20 -6.15 5.74
CA PHE A 311 28.78 -4.85 6.26
C PHE A 311 29.23 -4.65 7.71
N ALA A 312 29.09 -5.67 8.56
CA ALA A 312 29.56 -5.63 9.94
C ALA A 312 31.09 -5.50 10.04
N GLU A 313 31.83 -6.23 9.19
CA GLU A 313 33.30 -6.14 9.10
C GLU A 313 33.77 -4.74 8.71
N TRP A 314 33.08 -4.10 7.76
CA TRP A 314 33.37 -2.71 7.35
C TRP A 314 32.96 -1.68 8.41
N GLY A 315 32.23 -2.10 9.45
CA GLY A 315 31.81 -1.23 10.54
C GLY A 315 30.48 -0.51 10.30
N ALA A 316 29.61 -0.99 9.41
CA ALA A 316 28.29 -0.39 9.21
C ALA A 316 27.46 -0.31 10.51
N ASP A 317 26.78 0.81 10.72
CA ASP A 317 25.87 1.08 11.84
C ASP A 317 24.41 1.17 11.37
N TYR A 318 24.20 1.20 10.06
CA TYR A 318 22.91 1.37 9.39
C TYR A 318 22.93 0.59 8.06
N LEU A 319 21.82 -0.07 7.72
CA LEU A 319 21.57 -0.64 6.39
C LEU A 319 20.24 -0.09 5.85
N LYS A 320 20.27 0.55 4.68
CA LYS A 320 19.09 0.74 3.81
C LYS A 320 18.98 -0.47 2.88
N TYR A 321 17.82 -1.11 2.81
CA TYR A 321 17.63 -2.34 2.05
C TYR A 321 16.44 -2.24 1.11
N ASP A 322 16.73 -2.05 -0.18
CA ASP A 322 15.78 -1.75 -1.25
C ASP A 322 15.11 -2.98 -1.87
N ASN A 323 14.33 -2.77 -2.93
CA ASN A 323 13.48 -3.79 -3.55
C ASN A 323 13.52 -3.81 -5.10
N CYS A 324 14.59 -3.34 -5.73
CA CYS A 324 14.73 -3.43 -7.19
C CYS A 324 15.15 -4.84 -7.63
N PHE A 325 14.77 -5.25 -8.83
CA PHE A 325 15.06 -6.59 -9.35
C PHE A 325 14.62 -7.74 -8.42
N ALA A 326 13.60 -7.50 -7.59
CA ALA A 326 13.11 -8.48 -6.63
C ALA A 326 12.55 -9.72 -7.33
N VAL A 327 11.95 -9.58 -8.52
CA VAL A 327 11.29 -10.68 -9.25
C VAL A 327 12.26 -11.44 -10.17
N SER A 328 13.10 -10.73 -10.92
CA SER A 328 14.03 -11.32 -11.87
C SER A 328 15.15 -10.35 -12.19
N LYS A 329 16.21 -10.84 -12.84
CA LYS A 329 17.34 -10.03 -13.35
C LYS A 329 16.96 -9.05 -14.48
N THR A 330 15.71 -9.06 -14.94
CA THR A 330 15.23 -8.22 -16.04
C THR A 330 14.07 -7.31 -15.64
N ASP A 331 13.45 -7.56 -14.49
CA ASP A 331 12.29 -6.80 -14.01
C ASP A 331 12.77 -5.81 -12.95
N PHE A 332 13.13 -4.60 -13.40
CA PHE A 332 13.82 -3.61 -12.56
C PHE A 332 12.99 -3.17 -11.35
N VAL A 333 11.73 -2.81 -11.55
CA VAL A 333 10.83 -2.33 -10.50
C VAL A 333 9.49 -3.02 -10.64
N ASN A 334 9.06 -3.70 -9.57
CA ASN A 334 7.77 -4.35 -9.51
C ASN A 334 7.06 -4.01 -8.20
N TYR A 335 5.94 -3.27 -8.31
CA TYR A 335 5.12 -2.84 -7.18
C TYR A 335 4.06 -3.87 -6.77
N ASP A 336 3.92 -4.95 -7.54
CA ASP A 336 3.08 -6.11 -7.23
C ASP A 336 3.94 -7.38 -7.40
N PRO A 337 5.05 -7.49 -6.65
CA PRO A 337 5.94 -8.62 -6.75
C PRO A 337 5.15 -9.85 -6.32
N PRO A 338 5.31 -10.96 -7.01
CA PRO A 338 4.30 -11.97 -6.86
C PRO A 338 4.57 -12.96 -5.71
N PHE A 339 5.53 -12.64 -4.87
CA PHE A 339 5.84 -13.37 -3.66
C PHE A 339 5.74 -12.38 -2.49
N GLU A 340 5.56 -12.92 -1.29
CA GLU A 340 5.61 -12.10 -0.07
C GLU A 340 7.03 -11.53 0.10
N LEU A 341 7.16 -10.21 0.28
CA LEU A 341 8.45 -9.55 0.53
C LEU A 341 8.99 -9.87 1.92
N LYS A 342 8.08 -10.01 2.90
CA LYS A 342 8.44 -10.16 4.32
C LYS A 342 9.52 -11.22 4.59
N PRO A 343 9.47 -12.45 4.03
CA PRO A 343 10.53 -13.43 4.25
C PRO A 343 11.93 -12.99 3.80
N ARG A 344 12.06 -12.19 2.73
CA ARG A 344 13.37 -11.68 2.27
C ARG A 344 13.96 -10.69 3.24
N TYR A 345 13.16 -9.70 3.65
CA TYR A 345 13.55 -8.73 4.67
C TYR A 345 13.84 -9.40 6.02
N THR A 346 13.08 -10.44 6.38
CA THR A 346 13.32 -11.25 7.59
C THR A 346 14.68 -11.97 7.52
N LYS A 347 15.03 -12.53 6.36
CA LYS A 347 16.33 -13.21 6.16
C LYS A 347 17.50 -12.25 6.35
N MET A 348 17.43 -11.04 5.79
CA MET A 348 18.44 -10.01 5.99
C MET A 348 18.48 -9.53 7.45
N ARG A 349 17.34 -9.33 8.11
CA ARG A 349 17.30 -9.03 9.56
C ARG A 349 18.06 -10.08 10.38
N ASP A 350 17.78 -11.35 10.14
CA ASP A 350 18.39 -12.46 10.89
C ASP A 350 19.90 -12.55 10.61
N ALA A 351 20.30 -12.32 9.36
CA ALA A 351 21.71 -12.22 8.96
C ALA A 351 22.44 -11.08 9.69
N LEU A 352 21.84 -9.88 9.75
CA LEU A 352 22.39 -8.74 10.51
C LEU A 352 22.53 -9.07 11.99
N ALA A 353 21.50 -9.67 12.60
CA ALA A 353 21.53 -10.05 14.01
C ALA A 353 22.64 -11.08 14.30
N ALA A 354 22.88 -12.03 13.39
CA ALA A 354 23.91 -13.05 13.53
C ALA A 354 25.34 -12.49 13.54
N THR A 355 25.56 -11.27 13.02
CA THR A 355 26.88 -10.62 13.07
C THR A 355 27.29 -10.18 14.48
N GLY A 356 26.33 -10.03 15.39
CA GLY A 356 26.55 -9.49 16.74
C GLY A 356 26.80 -7.98 16.80
N ARG A 357 26.87 -7.28 15.67
CA ARG A 357 26.96 -5.81 15.60
C ARG A 357 25.55 -5.21 15.54
N PRO A 358 25.17 -4.27 16.42
CA PRO A 358 23.92 -3.54 16.28
C PRO A 358 23.93 -2.68 15.01
N ILE A 359 23.07 -3.00 14.05
CA ILE A 359 22.90 -2.27 12.79
C ILE A 359 21.45 -1.82 12.69
N LEU A 360 21.21 -0.52 12.51
CA LEU A 360 19.87 0.00 12.29
C LEU A 360 19.39 -0.43 10.91
N TYR A 361 18.29 -1.18 10.87
CA TYR A 361 17.78 -1.75 9.63
C TYR A 361 16.60 -0.93 9.09
N SER A 362 16.79 -0.32 7.92
CA SER A 362 15.77 0.45 7.19
C SER A 362 15.32 -0.33 5.97
N ALA A 363 14.08 -0.83 6.02
CA ALA A 363 13.45 -1.52 4.91
C ALA A 363 12.93 -0.49 3.89
N CYS A 364 13.30 -0.66 2.61
CA CYS A 364 12.99 0.23 1.51
C CYS A 364 12.19 -0.50 0.43
N ASN A 365 10.96 -0.91 0.75
CA ASN A 365 10.03 -1.57 -0.18
C ASN A 365 8.92 -0.64 -0.71
N TRP A 366 9.07 0.68 -0.55
CA TRP A 366 8.16 1.70 -1.08
C TRP A 366 6.69 1.60 -0.63
N GLY A 367 6.43 0.88 0.46
CA GLY A 367 5.10 0.57 0.95
C GLY A 367 4.43 -0.64 0.29
N VAL A 368 5.10 -1.34 -0.63
CA VAL A 368 4.58 -2.55 -1.30
C VAL A 368 4.20 -3.62 -0.27
N GLN A 369 2.99 -4.18 -0.40
CA GLN A 369 2.41 -5.17 0.53
C GLN A 369 2.21 -4.66 1.98
N ASP A 370 1.99 -3.34 2.15
CA ASP A 370 1.64 -2.69 3.44
C ASP A 370 2.50 -3.16 4.64
N PRO A 371 3.83 -2.92 4.61
CA PRO A 371 4.77 -3.47 5.59
C PRO A 371 4.42 -3.10 7.03
N ALA A 372 3.83 -1.91 7.26
CA ALA A 372 3.39 -1.46 8.57
C ALA A 372 2.38 -2.42 9.22
N ARG A 373 1.53 -3.09 8.42
CA ARG A 373 0.50 -4.03 8.91
C ARG A 373 0.89 -5.48 8.77
N THR A 374 1.48 -5.87 7.64
CA THR A 374 1.67 -7.28 7.28
C THR A 374 2.88 -7.89 7.99
N TRP A 375 3.81 -7.07 8.45
CA TRP A 375 4.89 -7.50 9.30
C TRP A 375 4.35 -7.40 10.73
N PRO A 376 4.10 -8.53 11.44
CA PRO A 376 3.37 -8.57 12.70
C PRO A 376 4.16 -7.76 13.71
N GLY A 377 3.69 -6.53 13.91
CA GLY A 377 4.49 -5.50 14.55
C GLY A 377 5.75 -5.12 13.75
N PRO A 378 6.37 -3.97 14.02
CA PRO A 378 7.73 -3.67 13.60
C PRO A 378 8.86 -4.66 13.98
N THR A 379 8.67 -5.98 13.87
CA THR A 379 9.64 -7.03 14.21
C THR A 379 10.68 -7.32 13.12
N VAL A 380 10.54 -6.70 11.94
CA VAL A 380 11.43 -6.96 10.81
C VAL A 380 12.54 -5.91 10.73
N ALA A 381 12.19 -4.62 10.80
CA ALA A 381 13.11 -3.51 10.57
C ALA A 381 12.83 -2.36 11.56
N ASN A 382 13.85 -1.54 11.81
CA ASN A 382 13.73 -0.34 12.66
C ASN A 382 13.01 0.81 11.96
N SER A 383 12.93 0.78 10.64
CA SER A 383 12.04 1.63 9.86
C SER A 383 11.60 0.93 8.57
N TRP A 384 10.46 1.33 8.02
CA TRP A 384 9.94 0.82 6.74
C TRP A 384 9.45 1.98 5.87
N ARG A 385 9.99 2.07 4.65
CA ARG A 385 9.53 3.00 3.64
C ARG A 385 8.08 2.73 3.36
N MET A 386 7.26 3.73 3.60
CA MET A 386 5.82 3.58 3.50
C MET A 386 5.27 4.04 2.16
N SER A 387 6.07 4.71 1.31
CA SER A 387 5.69 5.25 0.01
C SER A 387 6.81 5.18 -1.04
N ASN A 388 6.44 5.35 -2.32
CA ASN A 388 7.38 5.69 -3.38
C ASN A 388 8.15 6.99 -3.06
N ASP A 389 9.30 7.15 -3.72
CA ASP A 389 10.25 8.23 -3.49
C ASP A 389 9.58 9.62 -3.49
N ILE A 390 10.03 10.50 -2.59
CA ILE A 390 9.56 11.88 -2.50
C ILE A 390 10.06 12.73 -3.69
N GLY A 391 11.17 12.35 -4.33
CA GLY A 391 11.84 13.01 -5.46
C GLY A 391 12.95 12.13 -6.06
N PRO A 392 13.80 12.62 -6.98
CA PRO A 392 13.91 13.99 -7.49
C PRO A 392 13.02 14.34 -8.71
N PRO A 393 12.57 15.60 -8.85
CA PRO A 393 12.50 16.62 -7.79
C PRO A 393 11.29 16.38 -6.89
N ALA A 394 11.42 16.65 -5.58
CA ALA A 394 10.25 16.73 -4.73
C ALA A 394 9.41 17.97 -5.04
N THR A 395 8.11 17.84 -4.88
CA THR A 395 7.11 18.89 -5.04
C THR A 395 6.07 18.78 -3.93
N TRP A 396 5.26 19.82 -3.71
CA TRP A 396 4.15 19.74 -2.75
C TRP A 396 3.21 18.56 -3.01
N ALA A 397 2.96 18.22 -4.29
CA ALA A 397 2.14 17.05 -4.63
C ALA A 397 2.72 15.74 -4.08
N SER A 398 4.05 15.62 -4.03
CA SER A 398 4.75 14.46 -3.45
C SER A 398 4.60 14.44 -1.93
N VAL A 399 4.74 15.60 -1.28
CA VAL A 399 4.48 15.75 0.17
C VAL A 399 3.04 15.36 0.48
N PHE A 400 2.07 15.92 -0.24
CA PHE A 400 0.64 15.65 -0.04
C PHE A 400 0.27 14.17 -0.26
N ARG A 401 0.88 13.50 -1.25
CA ARG A 401 0.74 12.05 -1.44
C ARG A 401 1.17 11.27 -0.19
N ILE A 402 2.30 11.62 0.39
CA ILE A 402 2.85 10.99 1.60
C ILE A 402 1.96 11.28 2.81
N LEU A 403 1.47 12.52 2.96
CA LEU A 403 0.52 12.90 4.01
C LEU A 403 -0.73 12.01 3.98
N ASN A 404 -1.33 11.80 2.81
CA ASN A 404 -2.51 10.94 2.67
C ASN A 404 -2.18 9.46 2.91
N GLN A 405 -0.99 9.01 2.51
CA GLN A 405 -0.56 7.62 2.63
C GLN A 405 -0.25 7.21 4.08
N VAL A 406 0.16 8.16 4.94
CA VAL A 406 0.55 7.85 6.33
C VAL A 406 -0.66 7.76 7.25
N VAL A 407 -1.78 8.41 6.89
CA VAL A 407 -3.02 8.46 7.66
C VAL A 407 -3.35 7.14 8.35
N PRO A 408 -3.46 6.00 7.63
CA PRO A 408 -3.95 4.78 8.23
C PRO A 408 -2.87 3.98 8.98
N ILE A 409 -1.61 4.44 9.00
CA ILE A 409 -0.47 3.72 9.60
C ILE A 409 0.29 4.51 10.68
N THR A 410 -0.12 5.74 11.00
CA THR A 410 0.50 6.55 12.06
C THR A 410 0.67 5.80 13.39
N GLY A 411 -0.31 4.96 13.77
CA GLY A 411 -0.31 4.19 15.01
C GLY A 411 0.73 3.06 15.12
N PHE A 412 1.45 2.73 14.05
CA PHE A 412 2.48 1.67 14.06
C PHE A 412 3.87 2.17 14.50
N ALA A 413 4.07 3.48 14.62
CA ALA A 413 5.33 4.04 15.11
C ALA A 413 5.49 3.81 16.62
N GLU A 414 6.65 3.29 17.02
CA GLU A 414 7.08 3.14 18.41
C GLU A 414 8.59 2.89 18.52
N PRO A 415 9.20 3.01 19.71
CA PRO A 415 10.62 2.73 19.88
C PRO A 415 10.99 1.33 19.35
N GLY A 416 11.93 1.28 18.42
CA GLY A 416 12.34 0.09 17.69
C GLY A 416 11.74 -0.03 16.29
N GLY A 417 10.81 0.85 15.88
CA GLY A 417 10.12 0.77 14.60
C GLY A 417 9.35 2.02 14.20
N PHE A 418 9.72 2.65 13.08
CA PHE A 418 9.09 3.88 12.60
C PHE A 418 8.65 3.82 11.13
N ASN A 419 7.52 4.47 10.82
CA ASN A 419 7.14 4.72 9.42
C ASN A 419 8.19 5.66 8.80
N ASP A 420 8.81 5.24 7.70
CA ASP A 420 9.79 6.05 6.97
C ASP A 420 9.09 6.75 5.80
N LEU A 421 8.88 8.06 5.97
CA LEU A 421 8.23 8.94 5.00
C LEU A 421 9.20 9.42 3.91
N ASP A 422 10.37 8.77 3.79
CA ASP A 422 11.45 9.09 2.87
C ASP A 422 12.28 10.34 3.26
N MET A 423 13.38 10.56 2.55
CA MET A 423 14.42 11.52 2.88
C MET A 423 13.97 12.99 2.76
N LEU A 424 14.63 13.87 3.51
CA LEU A 424 14.32 15.29 3.56
C LEU A 424 14.74 16.03 2.27
N TYR A 425 13.86 16.91 1.79
CA TYR A 425 14.09 17.84 0.67
C TYR A 425 14.29 19.30 1.11
N VAL A 426 14.54 19.53 2.40
CA VAL A 426 14.80 20.87 2.97
C VAL A 426 16.07 21.47 2.36
N GLY A 427 15.95 22.61 1.68
CA GLY A 427 17.02 23.31 0.96
C GLY A 427 17.04 23.08 -0.55
N ASN A 428 16.17 22.23 -1.09
CA ASN A 428 16.01 22.06 -2.54
C ASN A 428 14.97 23.03 -3.12
N SER A 429 15.09 23.36 -4.41
CA SER A 429 14.28 24.38 -5.09
C SER A 429 12.85 23.96 -5.45
N GLY A 430 12.51 22.67 -5.32
CA GLY A 430 11.17 22.15 -5.65
C GLY A 430 10.08 22.45 -4.63
N LEU A 431 10.45 23.02 -3.47
CA LEU A 431 9.55 23.39 -2.39
C LEU A 431 9.77 24.85 -1.97
N THR A 432 8.70 25.58 -1.68
CA THR A 432 8.78 26.93 -1.09
C THR A 432 9.33 26.86 0.35
N PRO A 433 9.84 27.97 0.93
CA PRO A 433 10.30 27.96 2.31
C PRO A 433 9.23 27.48 3.32
N ALA A 434 7.97 27.86 3.11
CA ALA A 434 6.84 27.42 3.95
C ALA A 434 6.60 25.91 3.80
N GLU A 435 6.65 25.37 2.58
CA GLU A 435 6.53 23.94 2.32
C GLU A 435 7.68 23.14 2.94
N GLN A 436 8.93 23.66 2.87
CA GLN A 436 10.09 23.03 3.50
C GLN A 436 9.96 22.98 5.02
N GLN A 437 9.47 24.06 5.64
CA GLN A 437 9.20 24.11 7.08
C GLN A 437 8.10 23.11 7.46
N THR A 438 6.99 23.09 6.72
CA THR A 438 5.90 22.14 6.94
C THR A 438 6.36 20.69 6.77
N HIS A 439 7.13 20.38 5.72
CA HIS A 439 7.71 19.07 5.49
C HIS A 439 8.57 18.62 6.67
N PHE A 440 9.50 19.46 7.13
CA PHE A 440 10.35 19.11 8.28
C PHE A 440 9.54 18.91 9.57
N ALA A 441 8.59 19.81 9.84
CA ALA A 441 7.75 19.74 11.03
C ALA A 441 6.86 18.49 11.03
N PHE A 442 6.29 18.14 9.87
CA PHE A 442 5.48 16.94 9.71
C PHE A 442 6.31 15.66 9.89
N TRP A 443 7.47 15.56 9.25
CA TRP A 443 8.36 14.38 9.39
C TRP A 443 8.80 14.20 10.85
N ALA A 444 9.13 15.31 11.52
CA ALA A 444 9.51 15.30 12.92
C ALA A 444 8.38 14.77 13.81
N ALA A 445 7.19 15.35 13.71
CA ALA A 445 6.03 14.97 14.51
C ALA A 445 5.48 13.58 14.18
N ALA A 446 5.63 13.13 12.92
CA ALA A 446 5.26 11.79 12.48
C ALA A 446 6.25 10.72 12.93
N LYS A 447 7.36 11.10 13.58
CA LYS A 447 8.47 10.22 13.99
C LYS A 447 9.15 9.51 12.82
N SER A 448 9.20 10.15 11.65
CA SER A 448 9.98 9.66 10.51
C SER A 448 11.48 9.83 10.79
N PRO A 449 12.37 9.00 10.21
CA PRO A 449 13.78 9.35 10.10
C PRO A 449 13.96 10.76 9.50
N LEU A 450 14.92 11.53 10.04
CA LEU A 450 15.32 12.83 9.53
C LEU A 450 16.66 12.71 8.80
N LEU A 451 16.60 12.17 7.59
CA LEU A 451 17.77 12.00 6.72
C LEU A 451 17.85 13.17 5.74
N ILE A 452 18.84 14.05 5.92
CA ILE A 452 19.08 15.19 5.05
C ILE A 452 19.47 14.70 3.65
N GLY A 453 18.79 15.20 2.61
CA GLY A 453 19.02 14.81 1.21
C GLY A 453 19.65 15.88 0.33
N ILE A 454 20.09 17.02 0.87
CA ILE A 454 20.73 18.09 0.08
C ILE A 454 22.25 17.98 0.10
N ASP A 455 22.91 18.60 -0.88
CA ASP A 455 24.34 18.91 -0.80
C ASP A 455 24.54 19.99 0.29
N LEU A 456 25.06 19.60 1.45
CA LEU A 456 25.27 20.46 2.61
C LEU A 456 26.22 21.62 2.33
N THR A 457 27.11 21.49 1.35
CA THR A 457 28.01 22.60 0.94
C THR A 457 27.26 23.74 0.26
N LYS A 458 26.03 23.48 -0.18
CA LYS A 458 25.13 24.44 -0.82
C LYS A 458 23.94 24.81 0.07
N ALA A 459 23.92 24.37 1.33
CA ALA A 459 22.83 24.64 2.24
C ALA A 459 22.77 26.14 2.58
N GLY A 460 21.70 26.81 2.13
CA GLY A 460 21.42 28.20 2.50
C GLY A 460 21.01 28.35 3.97
N SER A 461 21.11 29.56 4.51
CA SER A 461 20.75 29.86 5.91
C SER A 461 19.31 29.49 6.26
N SER A 462 18.36 29.69 5.34
CA SER A 462 16.96 29.30 5.54
C SER A 462 16.79 27.80 5.73
N ALA A 463 17.47 26.97 4.92
CA ALA A 463 17.44 25.51 5.06
C ALA A 463 18.10 25.07 6.36
N LEU A 464 19.26 25.65 6.71
CA LEU A 464 19.95 25.35 7.96
C LEU A 464 19.13 25.73 9.18
N ASN A 465 18.39 26.85 9.16
CA ASN A 465 17.50 27.23 10.27
C ASN A 465 16.39 26.20 10.50
N ILE A 466 15.84 25.62 9.43
CA ILE A 466 14.85 24.55 9.53
C ILE A 466 15.51 23.28 10.09
N LEU A 467 16.60 22.82 9.45
CA LEU A 467 17.30 21.59 9.82
C LEU A 467 17.87 21.62 11.24
N LYS A 468 18.21 22.80 11.77
CA LYS A 468 18.76 22.98 13.13
C LYS A 468 17.71 23.34 14.18
N ASN A 469 16.42 23.30 13.87
CA ASN A 469 15.41 23.68 14.85
C ASN A 469 15.32 22.63 15.98
N GLU A 470 16.06 22.87 17.07
CA GLU A 470 16.19 21.96 18.22
C GLU A 470 14.85 21.58 18.84
N ARG A 471 13.88 22.51 18.84
CA ARG A 471 12.55 22.26 19.41
C ARG A 471 11.76 21.26 18.56
N VAL A 472 11.81 21.40 17.24
CA VAL A 472 11.18 20.44 16.31
C VAL A 472 11.91 19.09 16.33
N ILE A 473 13.25 19.09 16.42
CA ILE A 473 14.05 17.88 16.60
C ILE A 473 13.67 17.16 17.90
N ALA A 474 13.46 17.89 19.00
CA ALA A 474 13.03 17.30 20.27
C ALA A 474 11.67 16.61 20.16
N ILE A 475 10.75 17.12 19.33
CA ILE A 475 9.50 16.40 19.00
C ILE A 475 9.80 15.08 18.29
N ASN A 476 10.70 15.06 17.30
CA ASN A 476 11.09 13.82 16.62
C ASN A 476 11.74 12.80 17.57
N GLN A 477 12.65 13.28 18.42
CA GLN A 477 13.47 12.48 19.32
C GLN A 477 12.81 12.21 20.68
N ASP A 478 11.57 12.64 20.90
CA ASP A 478 10.84 12.34 22.13
C ASP A 478 10.68 10.82 22.34
N SER A 479 11.04 10.37 23.54
CA SER A 479 11.26 8.97 23.91
C SER A 479 10.02 8.08 23.89
N LEU A 480 8.82 8.67 23.86
CA LEU A 480 7.58 7.91 23.73
C LEU A 480 7.50 7.24 22.35
N GLY A 481 8.15 7.82 21.34
CA GLY A 481 8.22 7.29 19.97
C GLY A 481 6.88 7.21 19.24
N LYS A 482 5.81 7.79 19.78
CA LYS A 482 4.47 7.78 19.18
C LYS A 482 4.31 8.90 18.16
N SER A 483 3.80 8.54 16.98
CA SER A 483 3.51 9.48 15.89
C SER A 483 2.32 10.38 16.21
N ILE A 484 2.26 11.57 15.60
CA ILE A 484 1.00 12.27 15.41
C ILE A 484 0.01 11.41 14.63
N SER A 485 -1.27 11.58 14.92
CA SER A 485 -2.37 10.93 14.20
C SER A 485 -3.24 11.98 13.52
N PHE A 486 -3.81 11.62 12.38
CA PHE A 486 -4.76 12.46 11.66
C PHE A 486 -6.01 12.66 12.52
N LYS A 487 -6.40 13.92 12.74
CA LYS A 487 -7.61 14.27 13.51
C LYS A 487 -8.72 14.72 12.60
N ARG A 488 -8.42 15.61 11.66
CA ARG A 488 -9.43 16.22 10.81
C ARG A 488 -8.83 16.86 9.57
N ARG A 489 -9.57 16.80 8.47
CA ARG A 489 -9.37 17.65 7.29
C ARG A 489 -10.59 18.53 7.12
N TYR A 490 -10.39 19.83 7.24
CA TYR A 490 -11.40 20.81 6.91
C TYR A 490 -11.49 20.92 5.39
N ILE A 491 -12.72 20.85 4.86
CA ILE A 491 -13.00 20.87 3.41
C ILE A 491 -12.35 22.10 2.78
N ASN A 492 -11.49 21.89 1.78
CA ASN A 492 -10.80 22.94 1.03
C ASN A 492 -10.06 23.95 1.92
N ASP A 493 -9.48 23.48 3.02
CA ASP A 493 -9.00 24.37 4.06
C ASP A 493 -7.66 23.92 4.67
N HIS A 494 -7.68 23.12 5.73
CA HIS A 494 -6.48 22.73 6.48
C HIS A 494 -6.61 21.32 7.08
N ASP A 495 -5.47 20.74 7.41
CA ASP A 495 -5.40 19.51 8.20
C ASP A 495 -5.02 19.79 9.65
N VAL A 496 -5.56 18.98 10.56
CA VAL A 496 -5.21 18.93 11.98
C VAL A 496 -4.66 17.55 12.33
N TRP A 497 -3.49 17.54 12.93
CA TRP A 497 -2.80 16.34 13.41
C TRP A 497 -2.39 16.52 14.86
N ALA A 498 -2.45 15.45 15.66
CA ALA A 498 -1.98 15.51 17.04
C ALA A 498 -1.52 14.16 17.58
N GLY A 499 -0.58 14.20 18.52
CA GLY A 499 0.00 13.02 19.16
C GLY A 499 0.54 13.32 20.56
N PRO A 500 0.65 12.30 21.42
CA PRO A 500 1.19 12.44 22.77
C PRO A 500 2.73 12.53 22.78
N LEU A 501 3.28 13.13 23.83
CA LEU A 501 4.71 13.15 24.14
C LEU A 501 4.99 12.46 25.49
N SER A 502 6.25 12.10 25.75
CA SER A 502 6.65 11.34 26.94
C SER A 502 6.42 12.07 28.28
N ASP A 503 6.37 13.39 28.26
CA ASP A 503 6.10 14.22 29.44
C ASP A 503 4.59 14.42 29.73
N GLY A 504 3.72 13.73 28.99
CA GLY A 504 2.26 13.82 29.13
C GLY A 504 1.64 15.01 28.40
N SER A 505 2.43 15.84 27.72
CA SER A 505 1.93 16.88 26.83
C SER A 505 1.49 16.31 25.47
N ALA A 506 0.85 17.15 24.65
CA ALA A 506 0.49 16.81 23.28
C ALA A 506 1.21 17.74 22.30
N VAL A 507 1.63 17.21 21.15
CA VAL A 507 2.00 18.02 19.99
C VAL A 507 0.83 18.09 19.02
N VAL A 508 0.58 19.27 18.47
CA VAL A 508 -0.44 19.55 17.46
C VAL A 508 0.23 20.21 16.26
N LEU A 509 -0.09 19.76 15.05
CA LEU A 509 0.38 20.33 13.81
C LEU A 509 -0.83 20.66 12.94
N VAL A 510 -0.90 21.93 12.50
CA VAL A 510 -1.94 22.42 11.60
C VAL A 510 -1.31 22.88 10.29
N ILE A 511 -1.83 22.38 9.18
CA ILE A 511 -1.27 22.62 7.84
C ILE A 511 -2.30 23.32 6.97
N ASN A 512 -1.96 24.51 6.46
CA ASN A 512 -2.76 25.17 5.43
C ASN A 512 -2.65 24.37 4.13
N LEU A 513 -3.72 23.72 3.67
CA LEU A 513 -3.69 22.96 2.41
C LEU A 513 -3.88 23.83 1.17
N GLN A 514 -4.17 25.13 1.35
CA GLN A 514 -4.34 26.06 0.26
C GLN A 514 -3.01 26.67 -0.20
N THR A 515 -2.97 27.14 -1.43
CA THR A 515 -1.79 27.75 -2.05
C THR A 515 -1.56 29.20 -1.66
N LEU A 516 -2.53 29.84 -1.02
CA LEU A 516 -2.48 31.25 -0.62
C LEU A 516 -2.31 31.41 0.88
N SER A 517 -1.64 32.50 1.26
CA SER A 517 -1.52 32.94 2.65
C SER A 517 -2.89 33.30 3.22
N ARG A 518 -3.21 32.78 4.41
CA ARG A 518 -4.52 32.97 5.06
C ARG A 518 -4.47 32.67 6.56
N THR A 519 -5.45 33.19 7.30
CA THR A 519 -5.69 32.81 8.69
C THR A 519 -6.29 31.41 8.76
N VAL A 520 -5.68 30.54 9.56
CA VAL A 520 -6.13 29.18 9.82
C VAL A 520 -6.38 29.00 11.31
N ALA A 521 -7.50 28.38 11.66
CA ALA A 521 -7.92 28.15 13.03
C ALA A 521 -7.74 26.69 13.45
N LEU A 522 -7.14 26.46 14.61
CA LEU A 522 -7.25 25.21 15.37
C LEU A 522 -8.46 25.32 16.31
N ASN A 523 -9.43 24.42 16.19
CA ASN A 523 -10.39 24.17 17.26
C ASN A 523 -9.78 23.17 18.25
N LEU A 524 -9.60 23.57 19.52
CA LEU A 524 -8.96 22.71 20.51
C LEU A 524 -9.75 21.42 20.77
N ALA A 525 -11.07 21.42 20.52
CA ALA A 525 -11.88 20.23 20.67
C ALA A 525 -11.50 19.12 19.68
N ASP A 526 -10.94 19.45 18.49
CA ASP A 526 -10.44 18.46 17.53
C ASP A 526 -9.24 17.66 18.09
N VAL A 527 -8.56 18.21 19.10
CA VAL A 527 -7.44 17.58 19.80
C VAL A 527 -7.78 17.23 21.25
N GLY A 528 -9.06 17.28 21.62
CA GLY A 528 -9.58 16.79 22.90
C GLY A 528 -9.49 17.77 24.06
N PHE A 529 -9.29 19.08 23.83
CA PHE A 529 -9.20 20.08 24.89
C PHE A 529 -10.19 21.24 24.71
N SER A 530 -10.62 21.87 25.81
CA SER A 530 -11.30 23.18 25.78
C SER A 530 -10.34 24.34 26.02
N SER A 531 -9.26 24.08 26.77
CA SER A 531 -8.16 25.02 26.98
C SER A 531 -6.87 24.26 27.23
N ALA A 532 -5.73 24.88 26.94
CA ALA A 532 -4.40 24.35 27.26
C ALA A 532 -3.38 25.50 27.25
N ASN A 533 -2.27 25.33 27.99
CA ASN A 533 -1.09 26.17 27.77
C ASN A 533 -0.41 25.74 26.49
N ALA A 534 -0.07 26.69 25.61
CA ALA A 534 0.50 26.42 24.30
C ALA A 534 1.83 27.14 24.09
N GLN A 535 2.76 26.42 23.47
CA GLN A 535 3.99 27.00 22.90
C GLN A 535 4.05 26.67 21.42
N ASP A 536 4.34 27.66 20.58
CA ASP A 536 4.71 27.40 19.19
C ASP A 536 6.13 26.83 19.14
N ILE A 537 6.24 25.57 18.74
CA ILE A 537 7.50 24.83 18.68
C ILE A 537 8.40 25.34 17.56
N ILE A 538 7.83 25.78 16.43
CA ILE A 538 8.64 26.25 15.30
C ILE A 538 9.33 27.55 15.70
N THR A 539 8.57 28.54 16.17
CA THR A 539 9.12 29.87 16.52
C THR A 539 9.73 29.94 17.91
N GLY A 540 9.29 29.07 18.83
CA GLY A 540 9.65 29.08 20.25
C GLY A 540 8.78 30.01 21.10
N HIS A 541 7.82 30.71 20.50
CA HIS A 541 6.98 31.68 21.19
C HIS A 541 6.01 31.01 22.16
N ASP A 542 6.03 31.44 23.42
CA ASP A 542 5.06 31.02 24.43
C ASP A 542 3.76 31.81 24.22
N LEU A 543 2.66 31.09 24.02
CA LEU A 543 1.35 31.65 23.76
C LEU A 543 0.50 31.74 25.04
N GLY A 544 0.99 31.18 26.15
CA GLY A 544 0.23 31.07 27.38
C GLY A 544 -1.00 30.18 27.21
N MET A 545 -2.05 30.44 27.99
CA MET A 545 -3.28 29.67 27.94
C MET A 545 -4.15 30.10 26.74
N ILE A 546 -4.40 29.17 25.83
CA ILE A 546 -5.38 29.30 24.74
C ILE A 546 -6.68 28.57 25.12
N SER A 547 -7.82 29.06 24.64
CA SER A 547 -9.15 28.53 24.98
C SER A 547 -10.06 28.49 23.76
N ASN A 548 -10.78 27.38 23.58
CA ASN A 548 -11.67 27.03 22.48
C ASN A 548 -10.99 26.94 21.10
N SER A 549 -10.31 28.00 20.68
CA SER A 549 -9.56 28.02 19.41
C SER A 549 -8.25 28.80 19.52
N TYR A 550 -7.38 28.58 18.54
CA TYR A 550 -6.19 29.37 18.27
C TYR A 550 -6.09 29.63 16.77
N GLU A 551 -5.71 30.84 16.37
CA GLU A 551 -5.60 31.23 14.97
C GLU A 551 -4.20 31.75 14.66
N ALA A 552 -3.70 31.43 13.47
CA ALA A 552 -2.46 31.98 12.94
C ALA A 552 -2.56 32.21 11.43
N THR A 553 -1.90 33.25 10.94
CA THR A 553 -1.73 33.47 9.50
C THR A 553 -0.60 32.57 8.99
N LEU A 554 -0.94 31.69 8.05
CA LEU A 554 -0.02 30.75 7.43
C LEU A 554 0.10 31.06 5.95
N GLU A 555 1.32 31.06 5.44
CA GLU A 555 1.58 31.05 4.00
C GLU A 555 0.92 29.83 3.32
N GLY A 556 0.83 29.87 1.99
CA GLY A 556 0.38 28.71 1.23
C GLY A 556 1.21 27.47 1.58
N HIS A 557 0.54 26.37 1.94
CA HIS A 557 1.19 25.13 2.40
C HIS A 557 2.01 25.25 3.68
N GLY A 558 1.93 26.39 4.37
CA GLY A 558 2.56 26.63 5.66
C GLY A 558 1.88 25.90 6.81
N SER A 559 2.56 25.88 7.96
CA SER A 559 2.06 25.22 9.18
C SER A 559 2.51 25.92 10.44
N PHE A 560 1.78 25.70 11.53
CA PHE A 560 2.25 25.92 12.89
C PHE A 560 2.24 24.62 13.67
N MET A 561 3.15 24.48 14.62
CA MET A 561 3.24 23.32 15.51
C MET A 561 3.17 23.79 16.96
N LEU A 562 2.18 23.32 17.72
CA LEU A 562 2.02 23.66 19.12
C LEU A 562 2.38 22.48 20.02
N LYS A 563 3.02 22.76 21.15
CA LYS A 563 3.04 21.86 22.30
C LYS A 563 1.99 22.33 23.30
N LEU A 564 1.04 21.47 23.62
CA LEU A 564 -0.06 21.71 24.55
C LEU A 564 0.20 21.02 25.87
N THR A 565 0.12 21.77 26.97
CA THR A 565 0.29 21.28 28.34
C THR A 565 -0.89 21.72 29.21
N SER A 566 -1.11 21.03 30.33
CA SER A 566 -2.18 21.36 31.29
C SER A 566 -3.56 21.52 30.63
N GLY A 567 -3.86 20.64 29.66
CA GLY A 567 -5.10 20.70 28.90
C GLY A 567 -6.32 20.34 29.74
N THR A 568 -7.41 21.11 29.61
CA THR A 568 -8.72 20.76 30.16
C THR A 568 -9.44 19.86 29.15
N PRO A 569 -9.65 18.56 29.44
CA PRO A 569 -10.23 17.64 28.46
C PRO A 569 -11.68 18.01 28.10
N VAL A 570 -12.06 17.79 26.85
CA VAL A 570 -13.46 17.78 26.43
C VAL A 570 -13.88 16.36 26.03
N PRO A 571 -15.14 15.96 26.32
CA PRO A 571 -15.67 14.71 25.79
C PRO A 571 -15.61 14.68 24.26
N PRO A 572 -15.32 13.52 23.64
CA PRO A 572 -15.45 13.39 22.19
C PRO A 572 -16.90 13.63 21.77
N PRO A 573 -17.16 14.11 20.54
CA PRO A 573 -18.51 14.25 20.04
C PRO A 573 -19.23 12.90 20.01
N GLU A 574 -20.51 12.91 20.39
CA GLU A 574 -21.39 11.75 20.25
C GLU A 574 -22.10 11.78 18.90
N PHE A 575 -22.33 10.61 18.31
CA PHE A 575 -22.93 10.49 16.99
C PHE A 575 -24.09 9.50 16.98
N THR A 576 -25.17 9.86 16.30
CA THR A 576 -26.19 8.89 15.85
C THR A 576 -25.75 8.30 14.52
N PHE A 577 -25.50 6.99 14.49
CA PHE A 577 -25.03 6.30 13.29
C PHE A 577 -26.16 5.74 12.42
N TYR A 578 -25.98 5.90 11.11
CA TYR A 578 -26.82 5.36 10.05
C TYR A 578 -25.94 4.45 9.19
N ASP A 579 -26.32 3.19 9.03
CA ASP A 579 -25.60 2.27 8.14
C ASP A 579 -25.77 2.76 6.69
N ALA A 580 -24.68 2.80 5.93
CA ALA A 580 -24.73 3.24 4.53
C ALA A 580 -25.70 2.35 3.72
N SER A 581 -25.76 1.06 4.06
CA SER A 581 -26.64 0.08 3.44
C SER A 581 -28.12 0.22 3.77
N SER A 582 -28.50 1.05 4.77
CA SER A 582 -29.91 1.34 5.04
C SER A 582 -30.48 2.45 4.15
N GLY A 583 -29.64 3.13 3.37
CA GLY A 583 -30.07 4.18 2.44
C GLY A 583 -30.67 3.64 1.15
N ASP A 584 -31.40 4.50 0.44
CA ASP A 584 -31.85 4.24 -0.93
C ASP A 584 -30.63 4.31 -1.86
N LEU A 585 -30.30 3.18 -2.47
CA LEU A 585 -29.17 3.05 -3.40
C LEU A 585 -29.67 3.21 -4.85
N SER A 586 -28.99 4.03 -5.62
CA SER A 586 -29.37 4.31 -7.01
C SER A 586 -28.15 4.45 -7.92
N GLY A 587 -28.39 4.39 -9.24
CA GLY A 587 -27.38 4.70 -10.26
C GLY A 587 -26.18 3.76 -10.31
N GLY A 588 -26.31 2.55 -9.75
CA GLY A 588 -25.26 1.52 -9.75
C GLY A 588 -24.64 1.26 -8.37
N ALA A 589 -24.85 2.14 -7.39
CA ALA A 589 -24.43 1.90 -6.00
C ALA A 589 -25.07 0.61 -5.46
N ASN A 590 -24.27 -0.23 -4.80
CA ASN A 590 -24.72 -1.53 -4.29
C ASN A 590 -23.97 -1.95 -3.03
N THR A 591 -24.52 -2.94 -2.34
CA THR A 591 -23.92 -3.49 -1.13
C THR A 591 -22.95 -4.62 -1.43
N ARG A 592 -21.88 -4.72 -0.63
CA ARG A 592 -21.01 -5.89 -0.55
C ARG A 592 -20.65 -6.20 0.90
N SER A 593 -20.33 -7.46 1.18
CA SER A 593 -19.89 -7.90 2.51
C SER A 593 -18.36 -7.83 2.61
N VAL A 594 -17.86 -7.27 3.70
CA VAL A 594 -16.44 -7.12 4.01
C VAL A 594 -16.24 -7.43 5.49
N ASN A 595 -15.56 -8.54 5.82
CA ASN A 595 -15.28 -8.93 7.21
C ASN A 595 -16.53 -8.83 8.13
N ASP A 596 -17.62 -9.49 7.71
CA ASP A 596 -18.94 -9.47 8.38
C ASP A 596 -19.63 -8.10 8.49
N THR A 597 -19.10 -7.07 7.83
CA THR A 597 -19.70 -5.73 7.74
C THR A 597 -20.28 -5.51 6.33
N ILE A 598 -21.49 -4.97 6.24
CA ILE A 598 -22.06 -4.54 4.96
C ILE A 598 -21.55 -3.14 4.64
N VAL A 599 -20.98 -2.98 3.45
CA VAL A 599 -20.52 -1.68 2.93
C VAL A 599 -21.22 -1.38 1.61
N VAL A 600 -21.34 -0.11 1.28
CA VAL A 600 -21.90 0.35 0.01
C VAL A 600 -20.77 0.85 -0.88
N GLY A 601 -20.57 0.19 -2.01
CA GLY A 601 -19.60 0.58 -3.04
C GLY A 601 -20.30 1.04 -4.33
N PHE A 602 -19.49 1.29 -5.37
CA PHE A 602 -19.95 1.85 -6.65
C PHE A 602 -20.75 3.16 -6.50
N VAL A 603 -20.45 3.93 -5.46
CA VAL A 603 -20.98 5.27 -5.27
C VAL A 603 -20.13 6.22 -6.10
N GLY A 604 -20.79 7.01 -6.94
CA GLY A 604 -20.17 7.84 -7.96
C GLY A 604 -20.40 7.34 -9.40
N ASN A 605 -20.03 8.14 -10.40
CA ASN A 605 -20.34 7.92 -11.83
C ASN A 605 -21.83 7.62 -12.09
N GLY A 606 -22.71 8.36 -11.42
CA GLY A 606 -24.16 8.15 -11.43
C GLY A 606 -24.68 7.42 -10.18
N GLY A 607 -23.84 6.62 -9.51
CA GLY A 607 -24.15 5.93 -8.27
C GLY A 607 -24.31 6.89 -7.08
N LYS A 608 -25.29 6.64 -6.22
CA LYS A 608 -25.60 7.49 -5.05
C LYS A 608 -26.18 6.71 -3.88
N ILE A 609 -25.83 7.14 -2.66
CA ILE A 609 -26.50 6.78 -1.40
C ILE A 609 -27.43 7.94 -1.02
N THR A 610 -28.68 7.64 -0.68
CA THR A 610 -29.62 8.60 -0.09
C THR A 610 -30.13 8.07 1.25
N LEU A 611 -29.74 8.71 2.35
CA LEU A 611 -30.25 8.43 3.70
C LEU A 611 -31.39 9.39 4.02
N ASN A 612 -32.56 8.85 4.38
CA ASN A 612 -33.76 9.61 4.74
C ASN A 612 -34.00 9.59 6.25
N ASN A 613 -34.80 10.55 6.75
CA ASN A 613 -35.13 10.71 8.16
C ASN A 613 -33.89 10.86 9.06
N VAL A 614 -32.84 11.47 8.51
CA VAL A 614 -31.62 11.77 9.25
C VAL A 614 -31.92 12.88 10.27
N ASP A 615 -31.47 12.68 11.50
CA ASP A 615 -31.71 13.60 12.61
C ASP A 615 -30.76 14.79 12.52
N GLY A 616 -31.30 15.99 12.42
CA GLY A 616 -30.53 17.24 12.49
C GLY A 616 -30.41 17.79 13.90
N GLY A 617 -30.82 17.04 14.92
CA GLY A 617 -30.87 17.51 16.31
C GLY A 617 -31.93 18.59 16.53
N SER A 618 -31.90 19.26 17.68
CA SER A 618 -32.93 20.25 18.05
C SER A 618 -32.93 21.51 17.19
N GLU A 619 -31.77 21.90 16.64
CA GLU A 619 -31.61 23.19 15.94
C GLU A 619 -31.35 23.06 14.43
N GLY A 620 -30.92 21.89 13.93
CA GLY A 620 -30.45 21.76 12.55
C GLY A 620 -29.10 22.47 12.32
N GLY A 621 -28.97 23.17 11.19
CA GLY A 621 -27.80 23.97 10.83
C GLY A 621 -26.67 23.15 10.19
N THR A 622 -25.44 23.47 10.57
CA THR A 622 -24.24 22.72 10.17
C THR A 622 -23.95 21.64 11.21
N LYS A 623 -23.80 20.41 10.75
CA LYS A 623 -23.49 19.27 11.61
C LYS A 623 -22.13 18.68 11.30
N LEU A 624 -21.46 18.23 12.35
CA LEU A 624 -20.28 17.38 12.23
C LEU A 624 -20.73 15.96 11.91
N LEU A 625 -20.19 15.39 10.84
CA LEU A 625 -20.41 14.00 10.46
C LEU A 625 -19.14 13.18 10.72
N ALA A 626 -19.33 11.95 11.17
CA ALA A 626 -18.30 10.92 11.28
C ALA A 626 -18.52 9.87 10.18
N LEU A 627 -17.63 9.83 9.19
CA LEU A 627 -17.72 8.89 8.06
C LEU A 627 -16.82 7.69 8.31
N ASP A 628 -17.40 6.50 8.34
CA ASP A 628 -16.66 5.24 8.28
C ASP A 628 -16.65 4.75 6.84
N TYR A 629 -15.46 4.49 6.30
CA TYR A 629 -15.29 4.20 4.88
C TYR A 629 -14.11 3.29 4.60
N ILE A 630 -14.06 2.74 3.38
CA ILE A 630 -12.93 1.99 2.84
C ILE A 630 -12.47 2.69 1.55
N ASN A 631 -11.18 3.04 1.50
CA ASN A 631 -10.51 3.55 0.31
C ASN A 631 -9.16 2.87 0.19
N ALA A 632 -9.02 1.96 -0.77
CA ALA A 632 -7.76 1.29 -1.06
C ALA A 632 -7.15 1.71 -2.40
N GLU A 633 -7.49 2.91 -2.90
CA GLU A 633 -6.87 3.48 -4.09
C GLU A 633 -5.48 4.03 -3.77
N PHE A 634 -4.57 3.09 -3.60
CA PHE A 634 -3.15 3.34 -3.42
C PHE A 634 -2.47 3.58 -4.77
N THR A 635 -1.67 4.63 -4.87
CA THR A 635 -0.86 4.94 -6.05
C THR A 635 0.57 5.34 -5.69
N MET A 636 1.51 4.91 -6.52
CA MET A 636 2.92 5.31 -6.47
C MET A 636 3.19 6.64 -7.20
N THR A 637 2.19 7.19 -7.89
CA THR A 637 2.33 8.40 -8.72
C THR A 637 1.60 9.59 -8.12
N ASN A 638 2.07 10.79 -8.46
CA ASN A 638 1.39 12.02 -8.11
C ASN A 638 0.21 12.25 -9.06
N THR A 639 -0.99 12.39 -8.52
CA THR A 639 -2.23 12.72 -9.24
C THR A 639 -2.81 14.03 -8.71
N ALA A 640 -4.03 14.42 -9.10
CA ALA A 640 -4.70 15.61 -8.55
C ALA A 640 -5.09 15.45 -7.07
N CYS A 641 -5.38 14.21 -6.63
CA CYS A 641 -5.64 13.83 -5.23
C CYS A 641 -4.94 12.49 -4.98
N PRO A 642 -3.60 12.47 -4.86
CA PRO A 642 -2.87 11.22 -4.71
C PRO A 642 -3.21 10.56 -3.38
N ASN A 643 -3.52 9.27 -3.42
CA ASN A 643 -3.95 8.48 -2.26
C ASN A 643 -5.19 9.05 -1.55
N CYS A 644 -6.11 9.67 -2.29
CA CYS A 644 -7.42 10.09 -1.77
C CYS A 644 -8.53 9.96 -2.82
N ARG A 645 -9.77 9.87 -2.35
CA ARG A 645 -10.99 9.98 -3.16
C ARG A 645 -11.87 11.11 -2.67
N GLU A 646 -12.57 11.76 -3.59
CA GLU A 646 -13.56 12.79 -3.23
C GLU A 646 -14.95 12.17 -3.07
N ALA A 647 -15.64 12.54 -1.99
CA ALA A 647 -17.08 12.34 -1.82
C ALA A 647 -17.79 13.69 -1.67
N ILE A 648 -18.92 13.84 -2.37
CA ILE A 648 -19.81 15.00 -2.22
C ILE A 648 -20.95 14.61 -1.28
N LEU A 649 -21.10 15.36 -0.20
CA LEU A 649 -22.20 15.23 0.75
C LEU A 649 -23.15 16.42 0.57
N ARG A 650 -24.45 16.15 0.46
CA ARG A 650 -25.47 17.19 0.31
C ARG A 650 -26.70 16.88 1.14
N VAL A 651 -27.17 17.88 1.89
CA VAL A 651 -28.34 17.73 2.76
C VAL A 651 -29.50 18.56 2.23
N ASN A 652 -30.67 17.95 2.11
CA ASN A 652 -31.93 18.60 1.69
C ASN A 652 -31.83 19.37 0.35
N GLY A 653 -30.96 18.91 -0.56
CA GLY A 653 -30.68 19.59 -1.84
C GLY A 653 -29.94 20.93 -1.71
N GLY A 654 -29.35 21.21 -0.53
CA GLY A 654 -28.61 22.42 -0.24
C GLY A 654 -27.18 22.43 -0.77
N GLU A 655 -26.30 23.11 -0.04
CA GLU A 655 -24.88 23.25 -0.39
C GLU A 655 -24.13 21.91 -0.37
N GLU A 656 -23.18 21.76 -1.31
CA GLU A 656 -22.33 20.59 -1.44
C GLU A 656 -21.08 20.71 -0.55
N ALA A 657 -20.87 19.72 0.33
CA ALA A 657 -19.62 19.53 1.06
C ALA A 657 -18.74 18.51 0.32
N ARG A 658 -17.57 18.93 -0.17
CA ARG A 658 -16.64 18.09 -0.96
C ARG A 658 -15.48 17.58 -0.09
N ALA A 659 -15.61 16.35 0.40
CA ALA A 659 -14.63 15.75 1.28
C ALA A 659 -13.55 14.99 0.49
N GLN A 660 -12.27 15.36 0.67
CA GLN A 660 -11.12 14.62 0.14
C GLN A 660 -10.63 13.59 1.16
N MET A 661 -11.02 12.34 0.95
CA MET A 661 -10.88 11.25 1.91
C MET A 661 -9.62 10.43 1.60
N PRO A 662 -8.59 10.43 2.48
CA PRO A 662 -7.34 9.67 2.26
C PRO A 662 -7.57 8.16 2.21
N ILE A 663 -6.56 7.38 1.83
CA ILE A 663 -6.66 5.92 1.90
C ILE A 663 -6.92 5.44 3.33
N SER A 664 -7.73 4.39 3.46
CA SER A 664 -7.95 3.67 4.72
C SER A 664 -6.92 2.56 4.95
N GLY A 665 -6.23 2.15 3.89
CA GLY A 665 -5.20 1.10 3.86
C GLY A 665 -4.92 0.71 2.41
N GLN A 666 -4.11 -0.32 2.19
CA GLN A 666 -3.82 -0.82 0.82
C GLN A 666 -4.74 -1.99 0.40
N SER A 667 -5.80 -2.26 1.16
CA SER A 667 -6.77 -3.33 0.87
C SER A 667 -8.20 -2.87 1.10
N TRP A 668 -9.11 -3.36 0.25
CA TRP A 668 -10.53 -3.04 0.23
C TRP A 668 -11.35 -3.69 1.37
N ASP A 669 -10.65 -4.16 2.41
CA ASP A 669 -11.21 -4.72 3.63
C ASP A 669 -10.82 -3.95 4.91
N ILE A 670 -10.04 -2.89 4.78
CA ILE A 670 -9.59 -2.04 5.88
C ILE A 670 -10.44 -0.77 5.94
N ALA A 671 -11.23 -0.63 7.01
CA ALA A 671 -12.06 0.55 7.21
C ALA A 671 -11.32 1.65 8.00
N PHE A 672 -11.37 2.88 7.49
CA PHE A 672 -11.10 4.08 8.27
C PHE A 672 -12.36 4.42 9.08
N ARG A 673 -12.16 4.86 10.32
CA ARG A 673 -13.26 5.16 11.26
C ARG A 673 -13.25 6.61 11.66
N ASN A 674 -14.44 7.20 11.76
CA ASN A 674 -14.67 8.56 12.25
C ASN A 674 -13.94 9.65 11.45
N TYR A 675 -13.96 9.59 10.12
CA TYR A 675 -13.49 10.73 9.33
C TYR A 675 -14.45 11.90 9.47
N LEU A 676 -13.96 12.98 10.07
CA LEU A 676 -14.79 14.11 10.47
C LEU A 676 -14.96 15.13 9.34
N VAL A 677 -16.20 15.49 9.03
CA VAL A 677 -16.54 16.51 8.04
C VAL A 677 -17.71 17.38 8.51
N SER A 678 -17.61 18.70 8.34
CA SER A 678 -18.75 19.59 8.60
C SER A 678 -19.63 19.67 7.36
N VAL A 679 -20.94 19.44 7.52
CA VAL A 679 -21.92 19.48 6.44
C VAL A 679 -23.08 20.42 6.81
N PRO A 680 -23.35 21.47 6.01
CA PRO A 680 -24.45 22.41 6.25
C PRO A 680 -25.81 21.85 5.79
N GLY A 681 -26.89 22.56 6.11
CA GLY A 681 -28.21 22.37 5.50
C GLY A 681 -29.18 21.46 6.27
N PHE A 682 -28.83 21.02 7.48
CA PHE A 682 -29.74 20.27 8.34
C PHE A 682 -30.88 21.16 8.86
N ARG A 683 -32.07 20.56 8.96
CA ARG A 683 -33.25 21.08 9.66
C ARG A 683 -33.40 20.34 10.99
N ALA A 684 -34.09 20.95 11.95
CA ALA A 684 -34.35 20.31 13.23
C ALA A 684 -35.14 19.00 13.08
N GLY A 685 -34.76 17.99 13.88
CA GLY A 685 -35.39 16.68 13.96
C GLY A 685 -35.09 15.73 12.79
N ARG A 686 -35.82 14.61 12.75
CA ARG A 686 -35.65 13.50 11.78
C ARG A 686 -36.35 13.75 10.44
N THR A 687 -36.08 14.89 9.83
CA THR A 687 -36.71 15.30 8.56
C THR A 687 -35.72 15.47 7.42
N ASN A 688 -34.45 15.11 7.64
CA ASN A 688 -33.39 15.41 6.67
C ASN A 688 -33.14 14.24 5.72
N THR A 689 -32.80 14.61 4.50
CA THR A 689 -32.24 13.69 3.51
C THR A 689 -30.78 14.04 3.28
N LEU A 690 -29.88 13.08 3.50
CA LEU A 690 -28.45 13.17 3.22
C LEU A 690 -28.11 12.35 1.98
N GLU A 691 -27.51 12.99 0.98
CA GLU A 691 -27.02 12.36 -0.23
C GLU A 691 -25.49 12.26 -0.21
N ILE A 692 -24.96 11.13 -0.67
CA ILE A 692 -23.52 10.92 -0.91
C ILE A 692 -23.32 10.43 -2.34
N TYR A 693 -22.53 11.18 -3.13
CA TYR A 693 -22.28 10.88 -4.53
C TYR A 693 -20.98 11.53 -5.03
N ASN A 694 -20.61 11.21 -6.27
CA ASN A 694 -19.62 11.96 -7.03
C ASN A 694 -19.95 11.82 -8.54
N PRO A 695 -20.21 12.91 -9.28
CA PRO A 695 -20.68 12.82 -10.65
C PRO A 695 -19.60 12.34 -11.64
N SER A 696 -18.32 12.48 -11.31
CA SER A 696 -17.20 12.32 -12.25
C SER A 696 -16.17 11.25 -11.86
N ALA A 697 -16.31 10.67 -10.67
CA ALA A 697 -15.42 9.63 -10.15
C ALA A 697 -16.17 8.75 -9.14
N TYR A 698 -15.56 7.64 -8.75
CA TYR A 698 -16.05 6.86 -7.61
C TYR A 698 -15.59 7.48 -6.29
N THR A 699 -16.46 7.45 -5.28
CA THR A 699 -16.12 7.79 -3.89
C THR A 699 -15.44 6.60 -3.20
N PRO A 700 -15.03 6.72 -1.93
CA PRO A 700 -14.81 5.54 -1.09
C PRO A 700 -16.07 4.67 -0.95
N ASP A 701 -15.88 3.43 -0.50
CA ASP A 701 -16.98 2.57 -0.07
C ASP A 701 -17.39 2.97 1.34
N PHE A 702 -18.68 3.16 1.59
CA PHE A 702 -19.17 3.65 2.88
C PHE A 702 -19.67 2.51 3.76
N VAL A 703 -19.31 2.55 5.04
CA VAL A 703 -19.79 1.63 6.07
C VAL A 703 -20.99 2.23 6.78
N ARG A 704 -20.80 3.39 7.43
CA ARG A 704 -21.83 4.09 8.19
C ARG A 704 -21.49 5.57 8.33
N ILE A 705 -22.52 6.37 8.58
CA ILE A 705 -22.45 7.82 8.73
C ILE A 705 -22.98 8.18 10.10
N GLY A 706 -22.14 8.76 10.95
CA GLY A 706 -22.54 9.35 12.23
C GLY A 706 -22.91 10.81 12.04
N VAL A 707 -24.03 11.26 12.61
CA VAL A 707 -24.40 12.68 12.70
C VAL A 707 -24.29 13.11 14.16
N ALA A 708 -23.55 14.18 14.42
CA ALA A 708 -23.36 14.67 15.79
C ALA A 708 -24.70 15.09 16.43
N VAL A 709 -24.95 14.59 17.64
CA VAL A 709 -26.19 14.83 18.40
C VAL A 709 -26.19 16.14 19.17
#